data_AF-A0A1B2HCB5-F1
#
_entry.id   AF-A0A1B2HCB5-F1
#
_cell.length_a   1.000
_cell.length_b   1.000
_cell.length_c   1.000
_cell.angle_alpha   90.00
_cell.angle_beta   90.00
_cell.angle_gamma   90.00
#
_symmetry.space_group_name_H-M   'P 1'
#
loop_
_entity.id
_entity.type
_entity.pdbx_description
1 polymer ?
#
loop_
_entity_poly.entity_id
_entity_poly.type
_entity_poly.pdbx_seq_one_letter_code
_entity_poly.pdbx_strand_id
1 'polypeptide(L)'
;MFEAVLFDMDGVVVDTEASVADFWQDLARSNGFSISAGDLDRHVYGRSALHTLRELFPMLPADRHHEVYELMRVNNETLHYSTIPGVLPLLGSLHTAGIPTALVTGAEPYKATAVLKQLGLQFDVTITAKDVEHGKPDPACYVLAAHRLGVPVERCIVFEDAVSGITSAVTAGATCIALAPPHRETDVRDAGAAAVVRDFRQISFGADAMRTPDREFPFVPADLFAEPHDRWDAAVADTLIGPDEVIYRSHLVGADPALTREGGGNFSVKGVTPDQFGEPTTVLWMSSWGCDGAVTTHEDFPVLRLDDLLPVLDGGPMDEREMVDHLVASGLHPGQKRPGIETLTHAFIPAKHVDHCHPDAVIALTSFPDGRKYAEEEFGEEAIWFDYRQFDVDVARELGRKIRSNPLARFVLLANHGIFTWAGTSEQCYRNSLEAVSRATAALRRAISRPADLGGQVVPPASNAEDVLVEALPVLRKALDGAILHVDRSEQAVAFASSARGPELSQVGPGCPDHVVTAGHRPLVLAPDESVQDGIKRHQEWYNAAFERHITFPTTKRTDAPHVVVFPGVGVVSSGPDAAKARLCADHFGQTMAVVRAADAAGGYVTLTEQQSIADEYWPLIRMKPQLVPRDGRLAGQVVLVKDLPDDLAIGVAHRLTAAAAHVAIAGRDHDRIAAAVDEIEKRQGERRAVALSGDNSVREAVLAYGGVDVVVDTGTDPDAVADTVLSSTRTRQEA
;
A
#
# COMPACT_ATOMS: atom_id res chain seq x y z
N MET A 1 -22.18 17.84 -26.67
CA MET A 1 -21.40 16.62 -26.96
C MET A 1 -21.05 16.01 -25.61
N PHE A 2 -21.41 14.75 -25.41
CA PHE A 2 -21.23 14.05 -24.13
C PHE A 2 -19.87 13.39 -24.06
N GLU A 3 -19.42 13.02 -22.87
CA GLU A 3 -18.02 12.64 -22.59
C GLU A 3 -17.86 11.47 -21.64
N ALA A 4 -18.91 11.15 -20.88
CA ALA A 4 -18.97 9.98 -20.03
C ALA A 4 -20.39 9.42 -20.02
N VAL A 5 -20.51 8.13 -19.68
CA VAL A 5 -21.79 7.43 -19.60
C VAL A 5 -21.94 6.74 -18.25
N LEU A 6 -22.97 7.10 -17.51
CA LEU A 6 -23.24 6.59 -16.17
C LEU A 6 -24.47 5.69 -16.25
N PHE A 7 -24.41 4.54 -15.60
CA PHE A 7 -25.44 3.52 -15.65
C PHE A 7 -25.97 3.29 -14.24
N ASP A 8 -27.29 3.32 -14.06
CA ASP A 8 -27.88 2.60 -12.93
C ASP A 8 -27.66 1.08 -13.08
N MET A 9 -27.84 0.34 -12.00
CA MET A 9 -27.67 -1.12 -11.98
C MET A 9 -28.99 -1.87 -12.19
N ASP A 10 -29.98 -1.63 -11.33
CA ASP A 10 -31.17 -2.47 -11.20
C ASP A 10 -32.26 -1.96 -12.16
N GLY A 11 -32.61 -2.74 -13.18
CA GLY A 11 -33.50 -2.30 -14.27
C GLY A 11 -32.76 -1.67 -15.46
N VAL A 12 -31.46 -1.42 -15.32
CA VAL A 12 -30.61 -0.84 -16.38
C VAL A 12 -29.50 -1.79 -16.81
N VAL A 13 -28.55 -2.14 -15.94
CA VAL A 13 -27.51 -3.14 -16.31
C VAL A 13 -28.06 -4.56 -16.16
N VAL A 14 -28.82 -4.81 -15.10
CA VAL A 14 -29.42 -6.11 -14.79
C VAL A 14 -30.93 -6.05 -14.73
N ASP A 15 -31.59 -7.09 -15.22
CA ASP A 15 -33.03 -7.27 -15.12
C ASP A 15 -33.39 -7.89 -13.77
N THR A 16 -33.68 -7.04 -12.77
CA THR A 16 -33.95 -7.44 -11.39
C THR A 16 -35.31 -7.00 -10.87
N GLU A 17 -36.11 -6.29 -11.68
CA GLU A 17 -37.38 -5.66 -11.27
C GLU A 17 -38.36 -6.65 -10.61
N ALA A 18 -38.53 -7.83 -11.22
CA ALA A 18 -39.41 -8.88 -10.70
C ALA A 18 -38.90 -9.44 -9.37
N SER A 19 -37.59 -9.76 -9.29
CA SER A 19 -37.00 -10.33 -8.08
C SER A 19 -37.02 -9.38 -6.88
N VAL A 20 -36.85 -8.08 -7.13
CA VAL A 20 -36.94 -7.03 -6.11
C VAL A 20 -38.39 -6.88 -5.64
N ALA A 21 -39.35 -6.87 -6.57
CA ALA A 21 -40.77 -6.81 -6.23
C ALA A 21 -41.19 -8.01 -5.38
N ASP A 22 -40.81 -9.22 -5.78
CA ASP A 22 -41.14 -10.46 -5.08
C ASP A 22 -40.60 -10.44 -3.64
N PHE A 23 -39.34 -10.05 -3.45
CA PHE A 23 -38.73 -9.96 -2.11
C PHE A 23 -39.51 -9.01 -1.18
N TRP A 24 -39.76 -7.78 -1.62
CA TRP A 24 -40.44 -6.79 -0.78
C TRP A 24 -41.91 -7.13 -0.54
N GLN A 25 -42.59 -7.69 -1.54
CA GLN A 25 -43.97 -8.15 -1.37
C GLN A 25 -44.07 -9.34 -0.43
N ASP A 26 -43.15 -10.30 -0.49
CA ASP A 26 -43.11 -11.43 0.45
C ASP A 26 -42.80 -10.96 1.87
N LEU A 27 -41.89 -10.01 2.02
CA LEU A 27 -41.64 -9.37 3.31
C LEU A 27 -42.89 -8.65 3.84
N ALA A 28 -43.62 -7.92 3.00
CA ALA A 28 -44.87 -7.27 3.40
C ALA A 28 -45.95 -8.30 3.81
N ARG A 29 -46.14 -9.35 3.01
CA ARG A 29 -47.12 -10.43 3.29
C ARG A 29 -46.82 -11.12 4.62
N SER A 30 -45.55 -11.40 4.90
CA SER A 30 -45.12 -11.98 6.18
C SER A 30 -45.31 -11.04 7.38
N ASN A 31 -45.38 -9.72 7.13
CA ASN A 31 -45.70 -8.70 8.13
C ASN A 31 -47.20 -8.30 8.12
N GLY A 32 -48.05 -9.05 7.40
CA GLY A 32 -49.51 -8.93 7.46
C GLY A 32 -50.14 -7.84 6.60
N PHE A 33 -49.40 -7.29 5.63
CA PHE A 33 -49.94 -6.29 4.69
C PHE A 33 -49.45 -6.55 3.25
N SER A 34 -49.94 -5.74 2.31
CA SER A 34 -49.56 -5.83 0.89
C SER A 34 -49.05 -4.50 0.38
N ILE A 35 -47.98 -4.53 -0.41
CA ILE A 35 -47.42 -3.37 -1.12
C ILE A 35 -48.06 -3.32 -2.51
N SER A 36 -48.59 -2.16 -2.91
CA SER A 36 -49.15 -1.97 -4.25
C SER A 36 -48.06 -1.67 -5.30
N ALA A 37 -48.40 -1.76 -6.58
CA ALA A 37 -47.47 -1.38 -7.65
C ALA A 37 -46.99 0.08 -7.51
N GLY A 38 -47.89 0.99 -7.14
CA GLY A 38 -47.53 2.39 -6.92
C GLY A 38 -46.63 2.62 -5.71
N ASP A 39 -46.64 1.72 -4.72
CA ASP A 39 -45.71 1.78 -3.58
C ASP A 39 -44.31 1.30 -3.98
N LEU A 40 -44.22 0.26 -4.83
CA LEU A 40 -42.95 -0.19 -5.41
C LEU A 40 -42.29 0.94 -6.21
N ASP A 41 -43.05 1.60 -7.07
CA ASP A 41 -42.57 2.71 -7.90
C ASP A 41 -42.05 3.90 -7.07
N ARG A 42 -42.74 4.23 -5.97
CA ARG A 42 -42.39 5.41 -5.15
C ARG A 42 -41.26 5.15 -4.16
N HIS A 43 -41.25 3.97 -3.55
CA HIS A 43 -40.47 3.72 -2.34
C HIS A 43 -39.44 2.59 -2.49
N VAL A 44 -39.49 1.79 -3.56
CA VAL A 44 -38.58 0.65 -3.76
C VAL A 44 -37.63 0.89 -4.93
N TYR A 45 -38.14 1.12 -6.14
CA TYR A 45 -37.30 1.19 -7.33
C TYR A 45 -36.37 2.42 -7.30
N GLY A 46 -35.08 2.17 -7.56
CA GLY A 46 -34.01 3.18 -7.48
C GLY A 46 -33.72 3.72 -6.07
N ARG A 47 -34.29 3.15 -5.00
CA ARG A 47 -34.11 3.60 -3.61
C ARG A 47 -33.21 2.66 -2.80
N SER A 48 -32.69 3.16 -1.69
CA SER A 48 -31.98 2.29 -0.73
C SER A 48 -32.98 1.44 0.07
N ALA A 49 -32.52 0.27 0.53
CA ALA A 49 -33.32 -0.59 1.41
C ALA A 49 -33.71 0.12 2.71
N LEU A 50 -32.83 0.98 3.24
CA LEU A 50 -33.13 1.80 4.42
C LEU A 50 -34.32 2.74 4.20
N HIS A 51 -34.38 3.39 3.03
CA HIS A 51 -35.53 4.23 2.67
C HIS A 51 -36.81 3.38 2.58
N THR A 52 -36.74 2.24 1.89
CA THR A 52 -37.89 1.32 1.75
C THR A 52 -38.43 0.88 3.12
N LEU A 53 -37.54 0.48 4.02
CA LEU A 53 -37.90 0.06 5.38
C LEU A 53 -38.57 1.18 6.18
N ARG A 54 -38.06 2.41 6.07
CA ARG A 54 -38.61 3.57 6.78
C ARG A 54 -40.02 3.93 6.30
N GLU A 55 -40.25 3.91 4.99
CA GLU A 55 -41.52 4.36 4.40
C GLU A 55 -42.61 3.29 4.42
N LEU A 56 -42.26 2.04 4.06
CA LEU A 56 -43.24 0.96 3.89
C LEU A 56 -43.37 0.06 5.12
N PHE A 57 -42.37 0.05 6.01
CA PHE A 57 -42.35 -0.81 7.21
C PHE A 57 -42.16 0.00 8.50
N PRO A 58 -42.91 1.09 8.75
CA PRO A 58 -42.74 1.92 9.96
C PRO A 58 -43.04 1.15 11.26
N MET A 59 -43.78 0.04 11.16
CA MET A 59 -44.07 -0.86 12.28
C MET A 59 -42.92 -1.81 12.61
N LEU A 60 -41.92 -1.94 11.74
CA LEU A 60 -40.75 -2.80 11.97
C LEU A 60 -39.70 -2.03 12.77
N PRO A 61 -39.41 -2.44 14.02
CA PRO A 61 -38.42 -1.77 14.87
C PRO A 61 -37.03 -1.71 14.20
N ALA A 62 -36.29 -0.61 14.43
CA ALA A 62 -34.99 -0.37 13.81
C ALA A 62 -33.94 -1.45 14.15
N ASP A 63 -34.02 -2.01 15.35
CA ASP A 63 -33.18 -3.13 15.79
C ASP A 63 -33.47 -4.42 15.03
N ARG A 64 -34.58 -4.54 14.29
CA ARG A 64 -34.87 -5.68 13.40
C ARG A 64 -34.51 -5.43 11.94
N HIS A 65 -34.04 -4.23 11.59
CA HIS A 65 -33.62 -3.94 10.21
C HIS A 65 -32.45 -4.83 9.78
N HIS A 66 -31.56 -5.19 10.71
CA HIS A 66 -30.44 -6.10 10.43
C HIS A 66 -30.90 -7.47 9.90
N GLU A 67 -32.00 -8.02 10.42
CA GLU A 67 -32.56 -9.30 9.94
C GLU A 67 -33.01 -9.21 8.48
N VAL A 68 -33.61 -8.08 8.09
CA VAL A 68 -34.04 -7.84 6.71
C VAL A 68 -32.83 -7.66 5.80
N TYR A 69 -31.79 -6.96 6.24
CA TYR A 69 -30.54 -6.84 5.49
C TYR A 69 -29.88 -8.20 5.24
N GLU A 70 -29.87 -9.09 6.23
CA GLU A 70 -29.33 -10.44 6.06
C GLU A 70 -30.18 -11.29 5.11
N LEU A 71 -31.51 -11.24 5.23
CA LEU A 71 -32.41 -11.92 4.27
C LEU A 71 -32.20 -11.41 2.85
N MET A 72 -32.07 -10.09 2.68
CA MET A 72 -31.81 -9.48 1.39
C MET A 72 -30.44 -9.87 0.84
N ARG A 73 -29.42 -9.95 1.69
CA ARG A 73 -28.07 -10.39 1.31
C ARG A 73 -28.09 -11.83 0.79
N VAL A 74 -28.67 -12.76 1.54
CA VAL A 74 -28.79 -14.17 1.14
C VAL A 74 -29.60 -14.33 -0.15
N ASN A 75 -30.69 -13.57 -0.30
CA ASN A 75 -31.47 -13.56 -1.52
C ASN A 75 -30.65 -13.08 -2.72
N ASN A 76 -29.90 -11.99 -2.57
CA ASN A 76 -29.07 -11.41 -3.62
C ASN A 76 -27.85 -12.29 -3.99
N GLU A 77 -27.29 -13.05 -3.04
CA GLU A 77 -26.16 -13.97 -3.29
C GLU A 77 -26.57 -15.23 -4.04
N THR A 78 -27.84 -15.64 -3.91
CA THR A 78 -28.37 -16.84 -4.59
C THR A 78 -29.06 -16.51 -5.91
N LEU A 79 -29.35 -15.23 -6.16
CA LEU A 79 -30.00 -14.75 -7.37
C LEU A 79 -29.09 -14.93 -8.59
N HIS A 80 -29.69 -15.35 -9.71
CA HIS A 80 -29.00 -15.40 -11.00
C HIS A 80 -29.33 -14.16 -11.82
N TYR A 81 -28.39 -13.23 -11.94
CA TYR A 81 -28.58 -12.00 -12.69
C TYR A 81 -28.53 -12.22 -14.21
N SER A 82 -29.48 -11.60 -14.91
CA SER A 82 -29.51 -11.49 -16.37
C SER A 82 -29.35 -10.02 -16.77
N THR A 83 -28.70 -9.75 -17.90
CA THR A 83 -28.47 -8.39 -18.38
C THR A 83 -29.66 -7.87 -19.18
N ILE A 84 -29.87 -6.55 -19.14
CA ILE A 84 -30.83 -5.90 -20.05
C ILE A 84 -30.34 -6.03 -21.49
N PRO A 85 -31.21 -6.38 -22.46
CA PRO A 85 -30.80 -6.60 -23.85
C PRO A 85 -30.03 -5.42 -24.46
N GLY A 86 -28.83 -5.71 -25.00
CA GLY A 86 -28.00 -4.72 -25.69
C GLY A 86 -27.00 -3.96 -24.81
N VAL A 87 -27.04 -4.11 -23.48
CA VAL A 87 -26.09 -3.41 -22.58
C VAL A 87 -24.65 -3.85 -22.80
N LEU A 88 -24.40 -5.15 -23.00
CA LEU A 88 -23.05 -5.69 -23.21
C LEU A 88 -22.39 -5.15 -24.51
N PRO A 89 -23.06 -5.19 -25.68
CA PRO A 89 -22.53 -4.53 -26.88
C PRO A 89 -22.26 -3.04 -26.71
N LEU A 90 -23.13 -2.33 -25.97
CA LEU A 90 -22.94 -0.90 -25.72
C LEU A 90 -21.70 -0.64 -24.86
N LEU A 91 -21.57 -1.32 -23.73
CA LEU A 91 -20.39 -1.22 -22.86
C LEU A 91 -19.10 -1.55 -23.62
N GLY A 92 -19.10 -2.62 -24.42
CA GLY A 92 -17.96 -2.95 -25.27
C GLY A 92 -17.61 -1.86 -26.30
N SER A 93 -18.63 -1.20 -26.86
CA SER A 93 -18.44 -0.09 -27.81
C SER A 93 -17.88 1.17 -27.13
N LEU A 94 -18.37 1.50 -25.93
CA LEU A 94 -17.89 2.63 -25.13
C LEU A 94 -16.43 2.42 -24.70
N HIS A 95 -16.12 1.20 -24.23
CA HIS A 95 -14.76 0.82 -23.85
C HIS A 95 -13.79 0.92 -25.05
N THR A 96 -14.18 0.38 -26.21
CA THR A 96 -13.37 0.47 -27.44
C THR A 96 -13.14 1.92 -27.89
N ALA A 97 -14.10 2.80 -27.61
CA ALA A 97 -14.01 4.23 -27.92
C ALA A 97 -13.29 5.06 -26.84
N GLY A 98 -12.86 4.45 -25.73
CA GLY A 98 -12.20 5.15 -24.62
C GLY A 98 -13.12 6.13 -23.87
N ILE A 99 -14.43 5.86 -23.86
CA ILE A 99 -15.40 6.71 -23.15
C ILE A 99 -15.54 6.21 -21.71
N PRO A 100 -15.26 7.06 -20.69
CA PRO A 100 -15.40 6.69 -19.29
C PRO A 100 -16.82 6.31 -18.91
N THR A 101 -16.93 5.29 -18.08
CA THR A 101 -18.20 4.73 -17.61
C THR A 101 -18.25 4.59 -16.09
N ALA A 102 -19.42 4.86 -15.49
CA ALA A 102 -19.65 4.56 -14.08
C ALA A 102 -20.91 3.72 -13.87
N LEU A 103 -20.87 2.86 -12.85
CA LEU A 103 -22.05 2.24 -12.27
C LEU A 103 -22.49 3.05 -11.05
N VAL A 104 -23.77 3.45 -10.96
CA VAL A 104 -24.30 4.27 -9.87
C VAL A 104 -25.58 3.66 -9.35
N THR A 105 -25.53 3.01 -8.18
CA THR A 105 -26.65 2.23 -7.64
C THR A 105 -27.06 2.66 -6.23
N GLY A 106 -28.35 2.53 -5.91
CA GLY A 106 -28.89 2.62 -4.56
C GLY A 106 -28.72 1.35 -3.72
N ALA A 107 -28.03 0.33 -4.26
CA ALA A 107 -27.77 -0.93 -3.57
C ALA A 107 -26.53 -0.88 -2.65
N GLU A 108 -26.45 -1.84 -1.73
CA GLU A 108 -25.29 -2.07 -0.88
C GLU A 108 -24.08 -2.59 -1.68
N PRO A 109 -22.83 -2.31 -1.24
CA PRO A 109 -21.62 -2.71 -1.96
C PRO A 109 -21.53 -4.20 -2.29
N TYR A 110 -21.98 -5.08 -1.39
CA TYR A 110 -21.91 -6.52 -1.62
C TYR A 110 -22.74 -6.96 -2.84
N LYS A 111 -23.88 -6.31 -3.11
CA LYS A 111 -24.75 -6.65 -4.25
C LYS A 111 -24.11 -6.19 -5.55
N ALA A 112 -23.60 -4.95 -5.59
CA ALA A 112 -22.90 -4.42 -6.75
C ALA A 112 -21.71 -5.32 -7.13
N THR A 113 -20.89 -5.70 -6.15
CA THR A 113 -19.76 -6.62 -6.35
C THR A 113 -20.21 -7.99 -6.86
N ALA A 114 -21.29 -8.56 -6.30
CA ALA A 114 -21.81 -9.86 -6.74
C ALA A 114 -22.29 -9.82 -8.20
N VAL A 115 -23.04 -8.78 -8.58
CA VAL A 115 -23.54 -8.57 -9.94
C VAL A 115 -22.38 -8.42 -10.93
N LEU A 116 -21.43 -7.53 -10.65
CA LEU A 116 -20.28 -7.28 -11.53
C LEU A 116 -19.43 -8.54 -11.71
N LYS A 117 -19.17 -9.28 -10.62
CA LYS A 117 -18.40 -10.53 -10.65
C LYS A 117 -19.12 -11.61 -11.45
N GLN A 118 -20.42 -11.80 -11.24
CA GLN A 118 -21.19 -12.84 -11.95
C GLN A 118 -21.25 -12.57 -13.46
N LEU A 119 -21.36 -11.30 -13.85
CA LEU A 119 -21.50 -10.91 -15.26
C LEU A 119 -20.18 -10.61 -15.96
N GLY A 120 -19.05 -10.58 -15.23
CA GLY A 120 -17.74 -10.24 -15.77
C GLY A 120 -17.67 -8.80 -16.28
N LEU A 121 -18.34 -7.87 -15.60
CA LEU A 121 -18.40 -6.46 -16.00
C LEU A 121 -17.48 -5.60 -15.14
N GLN A 122 -16.93 -4.57 -15.77
CA GLN A 122 -16.09 -3.56 -15.14
C GLN A 122 -16.55 -2.17 -15.59
N PHE A 123 -16.52 -1.23 -14.66
CA PHE A 123 -16.77 0.19 -14.85
C PHE A 123 -15.59 0.96 -14.27
N ASP A 124 -15.28 2.13 -14.82
CA ASP A 124 -14.16 2.96 -14.35
C ASP A 124 -14.42 3.48 -12.93
N VAL A 125 -15.69 3.73 -12.59
CA VAL A 125 -16.16 4.16 -11.26
C VAL A 125 -17.39 3.35 -10.85
N THR A 126 -17.49 2.97 -9.57
CA THR A 126 -18.71 2.43 -8.98
C THR A 126 -19.11 3.24 -7.74
N ILE A 127 -20.36 3.71 -7.72
CA ILE A 127 -20.99 4.42 -6.60
C ILE A 127 -22.15 3.57 -6.07
N THR A 128 -22.19 3.38 -4.75
CA THR A 128 -23.17 2.55 -4.03
C THR A 128 -23.92 3.37 -2.98
N ALA A 129 -24.88 2.75 -2.30
CA ALA A 129 -25.60 3.40 -1.20
C ALA A 129 -24.70 3.88 -0.05
N LYS A 130 -23.49 3.33 0.12
CA LYS A 130 -22.55 3.72 1.18
C LYS A 130 -21.63 4.88 0.81
N ASP A 131 -21.57 5.26 -0.46
CA ASP A 131 -20.72 6.34 -0.95
C ASP A 131 -21.33 7.74 -0.74
N VAL A 132 -22.61 7.82 -0.39
CA VAL A 132 -23.36 9.08 -0.24
C VAL A 132 -24.21 9.08 1.03
N GLU A 133 -24.32 10.25 1.67
CA GLU A 133 -25.17 10.43 2.85
C GLU A 133 -26.68 10.34 2.50
N HIS A 134 -27.05 10.89 1.35
CA HIS A 134 -28.42 10.90 0.83
C HIS A 134 -28.47 10.19 -0.53
N GLY A 135 -29.26 9.13 -0.63
CA GLY A 135 -29.46 8.38 -1.88
C GLY A 135 -30.48 9.06 -2.82
N LYS A 136 -30.68 8.46 -4.01
CA LYS A 136 -31.65 8.90 -5.03
C LYS A 136 -33.02 9.22 -4.37
N PRO A 137 -33.56 10.44 -4.56
CA PRO A 137 -33.45 11.30 -5.72
C PRO A 137 -32.42 12.42 -5.53
N ASP A 138 -31.64 12.40 -4.45
CA ASP A 138 -30.59 13.37 -4.21
C ASP A 138 -29.52 13.26 -5.32
N PRO A 139 -29.02 14.38 -5.88
CA PRO A 139 -28.08 14.36 -7.00
C PRO A 139 -26.67 13.88 -6.62
N ALA A 140 -26.34 13.77 -5.32
CA ALA A 140 -24.98 13.52 -4.83
C ALA A 140 -24.30 12.31 -5.48
N CYS A 141 -25.05 11.22 -5.73
CA CYS A 141 -24.47 10.00 -6.31
C CYS A 141 -23.97 10.21 -7.75
N TYR A 142 -24.69 10.97 -8.58
CA TYR A 142 -24.29 11.28 -9.95
C TYR A 142 -23.24 12.39 -10.02
N VAL A 143 -23.31 13.39 -9.12
CA VAL A 143 -22.27 14.41 -8.99
C VAL A 143 -20.95 13.75 -8.57
N LEU A 144 -20.99 12.84 -7.60
CA LEU A 144 -19.82 12.09 -7.14
C LEU A 144 -19.27 11.17 -8.23
N ALA A 145 -20.14 10.46 -8.96
CA ALA A 145 -19.72 9.62 -10.09
C ALA A 145 -19.01 10.44 -11.17
N ALA A 146 -19.61 11.56 -11.60
CA ALA A 146 -19.02 12.45 -12.61
C ALA A 146 -17.70 13.07 -12.12
N HIS A 147 -17.65 13.50 -10.85
CA HIS A 147 -16.44 13.98 -10.21
C HIS A 147 -15.32 12.93 -10.20
N ARG A 148 -15.62 11.68 -9.81
CA ARG A 148 -14.65 10.57 -9.82
C ARG A 148 -14.19 10.21 -11.24
N LEU A 149 -15.04 10.40 -12.25
CA LEU A 149 -14.69 10.26 -13.67
C LEU A 149 -13.91 11.45 -14.25
N GLY A 150 -13.77 12.57 -13.52
CA GLY A 150 -13.11 13.78 -14.01
C GLY A 150 -13.88 14.52 -15.12
N VAL A 151 -15.20 14.29 -15.24
CA VAL A 151 -16.05 14.87 -16.27
C VAL A 151 -17.13 15.75 -15.62
N PRO A 152 -17.36 16.99 -16.09
CA PRO A 152 -18.50 17.79 -15.62
C PRO A 152 -19.80 17.04 -15.86
N VAL A 153 -20.65 16.95 -14.84
CA VAL A 153 -21.89 16.15 -14.85
C VAL A 153 -22.85 16.53 -15.98
N GLU A 154 -22.80 17.77 -16.47
CA GLU A 154 -23.59 18.26 -17.61
C GLU A 154 -23.15 17.67 -18.95
N ARG A 155 -21.94 17.11 -19.00
CA ARG A 155 -21.37 16.39 -20.16
C ARG A 155 -21.55 14.89 -20.05
N CYS A 156 -22.29 14.41 -19.06
CA CYS A 156 -22.58 13.00 -18.86
C CYS A 156 -23.95 12.62 -19.44
N ILE A 157 -24.02 11.40 -20.00
CA ILE A 157 -25.30 10.70 -20.23
C ILE A 157 -25.53 9.76 -19.06
N VAL A 158 -26.72 9.76 -18.48
CA VAL A 158 -27.14 8.80 -17.46
C VAL A 158 -28.22 7.88 -18.05
N PHE A 159 -28.06 6.57 -17.89
CA PHE A 159 -29.12 5.58 -18.14
C PHE A 159 -29.77 5.16 -16.82
N GLU A 160 -31.09 5.32 -16.74
CA GLU A 160 -31.91 5.08 -15.55
C GLU A 160 -33.26 4.46 -15.92
N ASP A 161 -33.94 3.79 -14.99
CA ASP A 161 -35.27 3.21 -15.21
C ASP A 161 -36.34 3.79 -14.27
N ALA A 162 -35.93 4.27 -13.09
CA ALA A 162 -36.82 4.72 -12.03
C ALA A 162 -36.95 6.24 -11.95
N VAL A 163 -38.15 6.75 -11.61
CA VAL A 163 -38.42 8.17 -11.41
C VAL A 163 -37.46 8.82 -10.40
N SER A 164 -37.13 8.11 -9.31
CA SER A 164 -36.19 8.56 -8.28
C SER A 164 -34.79 8.80 -8.84
N GLY A 165 -34.30 7.86 -9.66
CA GLY A 165 -33.02 7.92 -10.31
C GLY A 165 -32.92 8.97 -11.42
N ILE A 166 -33.96 9.08 -12.25
CA ILE A 166 -34.07 10.11 -13.28
C ILE A 166 -34.06 11.50 -12.64
N THR A 167 -34.83 11.69 -11.56
CA THR A 167 -34.86 12.96 -10.81
C THR A 167 -33.47 13.30 -10.28
N SER A 168 -32.74 12.33 -9.72
CA SER A 168 -31.36 12.49 -9.25
C SER A 168 -30.41 12.92 -10.37
N ALA A 169 -30.45 12.23 -11.51
CA ALA A 169 -29.61 12.51 -12.67
C ALA A 169 -29.86 13.91 -13.26
N VAL A 170 -31.13 14.27 -13.42
CA VAL A 170 -31.55 15.57 -13.98
C VAL A 170 -31.21 16.70 -13.01
N THR A 171 -31.44 16.50 -11.71
CA THR A 171 -31.08 17.49 -10.67
C THR A 171 -29.57 17.68 -10.58
N ALA A 172 -28.79 16.63 -10.82
CA ALA A 172 -27.34 16.71 -10.91
C ALA A 172 -26.88 17.49 -12.14
N GLY A 173 -27.73 17.71 -13.15
CA GLY A 173 -27.40 18.44 -14.38
C GLY A 173 -27.06 17.53 -15.57
N ALA A 174 -27.09 16.21 -15.42
CA ALA A 174 -26.81 15.26 -16.49
C ALA A 174 -27.98 15.10 -17.46
N THR A 175 -27.69 14.67 -18.70
CA THR A 175 -28.74 14.24 -19.62
C THR A 175 -29.14 12.80 -19.33
N CYS A 176 -30.39 12.59 -18.93
CA CYS A 176 -30.90 11.26 -18.59
C CYS A 176 -31.68 10.62 -19.76
N ILE A 177 -31.37 9.37 -20.09
CA ILE A 177 -32.12 8.51 -21.01
C ILE A 177 -32.77 7.40 -20.18
N ALA A 178 -34.11 7.37 -20.18
CA ALA A 178 -34.86 6.40 -19.40
C ALA A 178 -35.03 5.07 -20.15
N LEU A 179 -34.88 3.95 -19.45
CA LEU A 179 -35.30 2.62 -19.87
C LEU A 179 -36.67 2.33 -19.27
N ALA A 180 -37.72 2.35 -20.08
CA ALA A 180 -39.08 2.14 -19.57
C ALA A 180 -40.02 1.45 -20.57
N PRO A 181 -40.95 0.61 -20.08
CA PRO A 181 -42.05 0.10 -20.89
C PRO A 181 -43.08 1.22 -21.20
N PRO A 182 -43.93 1.06 -22.24
CA PRO A 182 -44.85 2.12 -22.68
C PRO A 182 -45.79 2.68 -21.61
N HIS A 183 -46.15 1.88 -20.60
CA HIS A 183 -47.06 2.32 -19.55
C HIS A 183 -46.40 3.20 -18.48
N ARG A 184 -45.06 3.21 -18.37
CA ARG A 184 -44.27 4.10 -17.49
C ARG A 184 -43.68 5.30 -18.24
N GLU A 185 -43.87 5.40 -19.56
CA GLU A 185 -43.25 6.42 -20.40
C GLU A 185 -43.62 7.86 -19.97
N THR A 186 -44.88 8.11 -19.61
CA THR A 186 -45.32 9.43 -19.13
C THR A 186 -44.59 9.82 -17.84
N ASP A 187 -44.50 8.89 -16.87
CA ASP A 187 -43.92 9.18 -15.56
C ASP A 187 -42.41 9.48 -15.64
N VAL A 188 -41.66 8.71 -16.46
CA VAL A 188 -40.22 8.95 -16.64
C VAL A 188 -39.93 10.23 -17.43
N ARG A 189 -40.82 10.64 -18.34
CA ARG A 189 -40.72 11.93 -19.04
C ARG A 189 -41.03 13.10 -18.12
N ASP A 190 -42.07 12.98 -17.29
CA ASP A 190 -42.43 13.98 -16.30
C ASP A 190 -41.33 14.15 -15.25
N ALA A 191 -40.57 13.09 -14.96
CA ALA A 191 -39.37 13.14 -14.11
C ALA A 191 -38.14 13.82 -14.77
N GLY A 192 -38.21 14.14 -16.07
CA GLY A 192 -37.19 14.89 -16.80
C GLY A 192 -36.31 14.08 -17.75
N ALA A 193 -36.66 12.83 -18.07
CA ALA A 193 -35.90 12.04 -19.05
C ALA A 193 -35.93 12.70 -20.44
N ALA A 194 -34.75 12.90 -21.04
CA ALA A 194 -34.58 13.52 -22.35
C ALA A 194 -35.04 12.60 -23.49
N ALA A 195 -34.90 11.29 -23.30
CA ALA A 195 -35.38 10.25 -24.20
C ALA A 195 -35.82 9.03 -23.41
N VAL A 196 -36.66 8.20 -24.03
CA VAL A 196 -37.14 6.94 -23.46
C VAL A 196 -36.90 5.83 -24.48
N VAL A 197 -36.27 4.75 -24.03
CA VAL A 197 -36.02 3.54 -24.82
C VAL A 197 -36.53 2.32 -24.04
N ARG A 198 -36.76 1.21 -24.74
CA ARG A 198 -37.16 -0.05 -24.10
C ARG A 198 -35.96 -0.82 -23.55
N ASP A 199 -34.86 -0.74 -24.27
CA ASP A 199 -33.60 -1.39 -23.95
C ASP A 199 -32.49 -0.82 -24.86
N PHE A 200 -31.27 -1.30 -24.66
CA PHE A 200 -30.10 -0.76 -25.35
C PHE A 200 -29.99 -1.16 -26.84
N ARG A 201 -30.84 -2.06 -27.36
CA ARG A 201 -30.85 -2.36 -28.81
C ARG A 201 -31.39 -1.19 -29.65
N GLN A 202 -32.09 -0.25 -29.01
CA GLN A 202 -32.55 0.99 -29.63
C GLN A 202 -31.50 2.11 -29.56
N ILE A 203 -30.39 1.88 -28.87
CA ILE A 203 -29.26 2.80 -28.79
C ILE A 203 -28.25 2.40 -29.85
N SER A 204 -27.85 3.36 -30.68
CA SER A 204 -26.74 3.19 -31.61
C SER A 204 -25.66 4.22 -31.29
N PHE A 205 -24.43 3.73 -31.18
CA PHE A 205 -23.26 4.55 -30.89
C PHE A 205 -22.53 4.87 -32.22
N GLY A 206 -22.44 6.15 -32.56
CA GLY A 206 -21.76 6.63 -33.77
C GLY A 206 -20.46 7.35 -33.43
N ALA A 207 -19.32 6.78 -33.86
CA ALA A 207 -17.98 7.31 -33.59
C ALA A 207 -17.77 8.77 -34.08
N ASP A 208 -18.54 9.23 -35.08
CA ASP A 208 -18.43 10.58 -35.64
C ASP A 208 -19.10 11.69 -34.78
N ALA A 209 -19.95 11.33 -33.81
CA ALA A 209 -20.69 12.29 -32.98
C ALA A 209 -19.95 12.76 -31.73
N MET A 210 -18.76 12.21 -31.47
CA MET A 210 -17.80 12.65 -30.45
C MET A 210 -16.41 12.85 -31.08
N ARG A 211 -16.30 13.78 -32.04
CA ARG A 211 -14.99 14.35 -32.37
C ARG A 211 -14.49 15.10 -31.15
N THR A 212 -13.47 14.57 -30.49
CA THR A 212 -12.62 15.30 -29.55
C THR A 212 -12.02 16.51 -30.28
N PRO A 213 -12.44 17.76 -29.97
CA PRO A 213 -11.59 18.90 -30.24
C PRO A 213 -10.51 18.83 -29.15
N ASP A 214 -9.27 18.55 -29.56
CA ASP A 214 -8.04 18.73 -28.78
C ASP A 214 -8.24 18.72 -27.25
N ARG A 215 -8.25 17.52 -26.65
CA ARG A 215 -8.38 17.37 -25.21
C ARG A 215 -7.13 16.85 -24.55
N GLU A 216 -6.49 17.76 -23.83
CA GLU A 216 -6.01 17.53 -22.47
C GLU A 216 -7.03 16.64 -21.72
N PHE A 217 -6.67 15.39 -21.51
CA PHE A 217 -7.35 14.53 -20.55
C PHE A 217 -6.96 15.04 -19.15
N PRO A 218 -7.91 15.36 -18.24
CA PRO A 218 -7.60 15.27 -16.83
C PRO A 218 -7.45 13.78 -16.52
N PHE A 219 -6.21 13.29 -16.58
CA PHE A 219 -5.83 11.98 -16.09
C PHE A 219 -6.09 11.95 -14.58
N VAL A 220 -7.19 11.33 -14.15
CA VAL A 220 -7.32 10.87 -12.78
C VAL A 220 -7.00 9.37 -12.80
N PRO A 221 -5.79 8.95 -12.39
CA PRO A 221 -5.53 7.54 -12.21
C PRO A 221 -6.44 6.98 -11.11
N ALA A 222 -6.83 5.71 -11.25
CA ALA A 222 -7.26 4.88 -10.12
C ALA A 222 -6.31 5.10 -8.93
N ASP A 223 -6.84 5.11 -7.71
CA ASP A 223 -6.15 5.52 -6.48
C ASP A 223 -4.64 5.23 -6.50
N LEU A 224 -3.83 6.28 -6.72
CA LEU A 224 -2.36 6.17 -6.82
C LEU A 224 -1.73 5.53 -5.59
N PHE A 225 -2.35 5.82 -4.43
CA PHE A 225 -2.00 5.37 -3.10
C PHE A 225 -3.29 4.99 -2.36
N ALA A 226 -3.18 4.08 -1.41
CA ALA A 226 -4.26 3.84 -0.47
C ALA A 226 -4.51 5.10 0.37
N GLU A 227 -5.78 5.46 0.55
CA GLU A 227 -6.15 6.52 1.49
C GLU A 227 -6.02 5.97 2.92
N PRO A 228 -5.41 6.72 3.86
CA PRO A 228 -5.26 6.26 5.23
C PRO A 228 -6.62 6.26 5.94
N HIS A 229 -6.78 5.39 6.92
CA HIS A 229 -8.04 5.29 7.69
C HIS A 229 -7.83 5.84 9.10
N ASP A 230 -8.73 6.71 9.56
CA ASP A 230 -8.75 7.14 10.97
C ASP A 230 -9.19 5.96 11.86
N ARG A 231 -8.24 5.45 12.64
CA ARG A 231 -8.41 4.33 13.57
C ARG A 231 -8.39 4.78 15.04
N TRP A 232 -8.52 6.09 15.29
CA TRP A 232 -8.50 6.63 16.63
C TRP A 232 -9.72 6.18 17.45
N ASP A 233 -9.48 5.62 18.63
CA ASP A 233 -10.49 5.24 19.61
C ASP A 233 -10.35 6.12 20.85
N ALA A 234 -11.27 7.07 20.99
CA ALA A 234 -11.29 7.99 22.13
C ALA A 234 -11.46 7.25 23.47
N ALA A 235 -12.20 6.14 23.51
CA ALA A 235 -12.43 5.40 24.75
C ALA A 235 -11.15 4.74 25.27
N VAL A 236 -10.25 4.31 24.37
CA VAL A 236 -8.92 3.84 24.73
C VAL A 236 -8.04 5.04 25.09
N ALA A 237 -7.94 6.03 24.21
CA ALA A 237 -7.00 7.14 24.34
C ALA A 237 -7.20 7.99 25.60
N ASP A 238 -8.45 8.21 26.03
CA ASP A 238 -8.78 9.00 27.22
C ASP A 238 -8.26 8.37 28.53
N THR A 239 -7.88 7.09 28.50
CA THR A 239 -7.32 6.37 29.66
C THR A 239 -5.79 6.41 29.73
N LEU A 240 -5.12 6.85 28.66
CA LEU A 240 -3.67 6.78 28.51
C LEU A 240 -2.99 8.06 29.01
N ILE A 241 -1.80 7.92 29.58
CA ILE A 241 -1.00 9.04 30.07
C ILE A 241 0.48 8.88 29.72
N GLY A 242 1.14 9.99 29.38
CA GLY A 242 2.59 10.03 29.19
C GLY A 242 3.04 9.09 28.06
N PRO A 243 3.93 8.11 28.32
CA PRO A 243 4.43 7.20 27.28
C PRO A 243 3.35 6.32 26.64
N ASP A 244 2.26 6.02 27.34
CA ASP A 244 1.17 5.21 26.78
C ASP A 244 0.50 5.92 25.58
N GLU A 245 0.42 7.26 25.63
CA GLU A 245 -0.15 8.07 24.55
C GLU A 245 0.64 7.94 23.24
N VAL A 246 1.97 7.83 23.32
CA VAL A 246 2.82 7.70 22.13
C VAL A 246 2.87 6.26 21.62
N ILE A 247 2.84 5.26 22.51
CA ILE A 247 2.78 3.84 22.14
C ILE A 247 1.49 3.55 21.38
N TYR A 248 0.36 4.01 21.90
CA TYR A 248 -0.92 3.84 21.22
C TYR A 248 -0.92 4.51 19.84
N ARG A 249 -0.43 5.74 19.76
CA ARG A 249 -0.33 6.46 18.48
C ARG A 249 0.61 5.76 17.50
N SER A 250 1.77 5.29 17.95
CA SER A 250 2.71 4.60 17.07
C SER A 250 2.13 3.29 16.53
N HIS A 251 1.30 2.58 17.30
CA HIS A 251 0.57 1.41 16.80
C HIS A 251 -0.40 1.78 15.68
N LEU A 252 -1.17 2.87 15.83
CA LEU A 252 -2.09 3.32 14.79
C LEU A 252 -1.36 3.72 13.51
N VAL A 253 -0.26 4.47 13.64
CA VAL A 253 0.55 4.92 12.50
C VAL A 253 1.26 3.76 11.84
N GLY A 254 1.95 2.91 12.61
CA GLY A 254 2.70 1.75 12.12
C GLY A 254 1.83 0.66 11.49
N ALA A 255 0.56 0.56 11.89
CA ALA A 255 -0.37 -0.39 11.29
C ALA A 255 -0.97 0.10 9.95
N ASP A 256 -0.72 1.35 9.53
CA ASP A 256 -1.24 1.90 8.29
C ASP A 256 -0.12 2.13 7.26
N PRO A 257 -0.01 1.29 6.22
CA PRO A 257 1.03 1.42 5.19
C PRO A 257 0.93 2.71 4.36
N ALA A 258 -0.19 3.43 4.41
CA ALA A 258 -0.30 4.75 3.81
C ALA A 258 0.45 5.84 4.61
N LEU A 259 0.75 5.60 5.89
CA LEU A 259 1.47 6.51 6.77
C LEU A 259 2.95 6.15 6.92
N THR A 260 3.25 4.88 7.20
CA THR A 260 4.63 4.40 7.34
C THR A 260 4.70 2.89 7.08
N ARG A 261 5.90 2.39 6.74
CA ARG A 261 6.15 0.95 6.58
C ARG A 261 7.00 0.41 7.73
N GLU A 262 7.09 -0.92 7.82
CA GLU A 262 7.89 -1.59 8.86
C GLU A 262 9.32 -1.03 8.91
N GLY A 263 9.76 -0.65 10.11
CA GLY A 263 11.11 -0.13 10.35
C GLY A 263 11.34 1.30 9.88
N GLY A 264 10.31 2.01 9.41
CA GLY A 264 10.30 3.43 9.07
C GLY A 264 9.53 4.29 10.10
N GLY A 265 9.89 5.56 10.18
CA GLY A 265 9.26 6.55 11.08
C GLY A 265 9.75 6.52 12.53
N ASN A 266 9.48 7.62 13.24
CA ASN A 266 9.86 7.83 14.64
C ASN A 266 8.80 8.64 15.39
N PHE A 267 8.61 8.35 16.67
CA PHE A 267 7.51 8.89 17.47
C PHE A 267 8.01 9.41 18.81
N SER A 268 7.42 10.50 19.29
CA SER A 268 7.80 11.03 20.60
C SER A 268 6.67 11.72 21.35
N VAL A 269 6.84 11.81 22.66
CA VAL A 269 6.05 12.65 23.55
C VAL A 269 6.95 13.33 24.59
N LYS A 270 6.68 14.61 24.87
CA LYS A 270 7.34 15.38 25.92
C LYS A 270 6.48 15.39 27.19
N GLY A 271 7.11 15.38 28.36
CA GLY A 271 6.41 15.53 29.63
C GLY A 271 7.35 15.58 30.81
N VAL A 272 6.86 15.20 31.99
CA VAL A 272 7.61 15.27 33.24
C VAL A 272 7.56 13.92 33.95
N THR A 273 8.71 13.45 34.43
CA THR A 273 8.82 12.23 35.24
C THR A 273 9.89 12.42 36.32
N PRO A 274 9.82 11.73 37.47
CA PRO A 274 10.89 11.76 38.46
C PRO A 274 12.19 11.16 37.91
N ASP A 275 13.32 11.76 38.26
CA ASP A 275 14.65 11.21 38.00
C ASP A 275 15.07 10.13 39.02
N GLN A 276 16.33 9.68 38.96
CA GLN A 276 16.87 8.69 39.90
C GLN A 276 16.90 9.16 41.37
N PHE A 277 16.75 10.46 41.63
CA PHE A 277 16.68 11.06 42.97
C PHE A 277 15.24 11.41 43.38
N GLY A 278 14.27 11.22 42.49
CA GLY A 278 12.86 11.55 42.71
C GLY A 278 12.49 12.98 42.33
N GLU A 279 13.41 13.74 41.71
CA GLU A 279 13.17 15.13 41.32
C GLU A 279 12.39 15.22 39.99
N PRO A 280 11.35 16.07 39.89
CA PRO A 280 10.61 16.25 38.64
C PRO A 280 11.52 16.74 37.52
N THR A 281 11.65 15.94 36.46
CA THR A 281 12.53 16.22 35.32
C THR A 281 11.72 16.28 34.02
N THR A 282 11.98 17.30 33.20
CA THR A 282 11.36 17.44 31.89
C THR A 282 12.05 16.50 30.89
N VAL A 283 11.28 15.63 30.25
CA VAL A 283 11.81 14.54 29.42
C VAL A 283 11.15 14.43 28.06
N LEU A 284 11.84 13.77 27.15
CA LEU A 284 11.36 13.28 25.87
C LEU A 284 11.35 11.74 25.93
N TRP A 285 10.18 11.13 25.81
CA TRP A 285 10.06 9.72 25.43
C TRP A 285 10.18 9.64 23.92
N MET A 286 11.24 9.02 23.43
CA MET A 286 11.59 9.00 22.01
C MET A 286 11.68 7.55 21.55
N SER A 287 11.04 7.22 20.43
CA SER A 287 11.18 5.90 19.81
C SER A 287 12.66 5.56 19.58
N SER A 288 13.03 4.34 19.91
CA SER A 288 14.36 3.80 19.71
C SER A 288 14.64 3.57 18.23
N TRP A 289 15.92 3.43 17.92
CA TRP A 289 16.36 3.28 16.54
C TRP A 289 15.81 2.01 15.88
N GLY A 290 15.07 2.17 14.79
CA GLY A 290 14.65 1.05 13.95
C GLY A 290 13.57 0.18 14.56
N CYS A 291 12.84 0.68 15.56
CA CYS A 291 11.66 0.00 16.07
C CYS A 291 10.51 0.07 15.06
N ASP A 292 9.70 -0.98 15.03
CA ASP A 292 8.45 -0.99 14.25
C ASP A 292 7.32 -0.39 15.09
N GLY A 293 6.79 0.75 14.63
CA GLY A 293 5.69 1.47 15.24
C GLY A 293 4.47 0.58 15.53
N ALA A 294 4.20 -0.43 14.71
CA ALA A 294 3.03 -1.30 14.83
C ALA A 294 3.05 -2.19 16.08
N VAL A 295 4.24 -2.46 16.64
CA VAL A 295 4.45 -3.44 17.72
C VAL A 295 5.31 -2.91 18.88
N THR A 296 5.55 -1.59 18.94
CA THR A 296 6.37 -0.98 20.00
C THR A 296 5.85 -1.24 21.41
N THR A 297 6.79 -1.27 22.36
CA THR A 297 6.57 -1.40 23.81
C THR A 297 7.26 -0.26 24.56
N HIS A 298 7.11 -0.17 25.89
CA HIS A 298 7.83 0.82 26.70
C HIS A 298 9.36 0.77 26.55
N GLU A 299 9.93 -0.43 26.34
CA GLU A 299 11.39 -0.56 26.15
C GLU A 299 11.87 0.10 24.86
N ASP A 300 10.98 0.31 23.90
CA ASP A 300 11.25 0.98 22.64
C ASP A 300 11.19 2.51 22.76
N PHE A 301 10.90 3.08 23.94
CA PHE A 301 10.84 4.52 24.17
C PHE A 301 11.81 4.97 25.27
N PRO A 302 13.13 5.03 25.01
CA PRO A 302 14.09 5.64 25.92
C PRO A 302 13.65 7.03 26.39
N VAL A 303 13.86 7.29 27.67
CA VAL A 303 13.55 8.55 28.34
C VAL A 303 14.80 9.42 28.35
N LEU A 304 14.72 10.59 27.72
CA LEU A 304 15.84 11.51 27.55
C LEU A 304 15.57 12.84 28.26
N ARG A 305 16.56 13.41 28.94
CA ARG A 305 16.44 14.72 29.61
C ARG A 305 16.39 15.84 28.57
N LEU A 306 15.32 16.62 28.55
CA LEU A 306 15.21 17.73 27.59
C LEU A 306 16.21 18.87 27.90
N ASP A 307 16.59 19.03 29.17
CA ASP A 307 17.60 20.02 29.57
C ASP A 307 19.00 19.72 29.00
N ASP A 308 19.27 18.47 28.63
CA ASP A 308 20.51 18.09 27.94
C ASP A 308 20.40 18.28 26.42
N LEU A 309 19.21 18.07 25.85
CA LEU A 309 18.98 18.11 24.40
C LEU A 309 18.81 19.54 23.86
N LEU A 310 18.01 20.37 24.55
CA LEU A 310 17.64 21.71 24.07
C LEU A 310 18.83 22.67 23.88
N PRO A 311 19.86 22.69 24.75
CA PRO A 311 21.02 23.56 24.56
C PRO A 311 21.80 23.30 23.27
N VAL A 312 21.66 22.12 22.65
CA VAL A 312 22.32 21.79 21.38
C VAL A 312 21.88 22.72 20.24
N LEU A 313 20.65 23.26 20.30
CA LEU A 313 20.10 24.16 19.27
C LEU A 313 20.97 25.41 19.02
N ASP A 314 21.54 25.95 20.09
CA ASP A 314 22.38 27.17 20.08
C ASP A 314 23.83 26.88 20.50
N GLY A 315 24.20 25.60 20.57
CA GLY A 315 25.53 25.12 20.96
C GLY A 315 26.59 25.29 19.87
N GLY A 316 27.84 24.96 20.22
CA GLY A 316 28.98 24.97 19.29
C GLY A 316 28.97 23.81 18.28
N PRO A 317 30.00 23.72 17.42
CA PRO A 317 30.17 22.60 16.49
C PRO A 317 30.12 21.25 17.22
N MET A 318 29.52 20.26 16.57
CA MET A 318 29.36 18.89 17.08
C MET A 318 29.41 17.95 15.89
N ASP A 319 30.29 16.95 15.92
CA ASP A 319 30.32 15.92 14.89
C ASP A 319 29.26 14.83 15.12
N GLU A 320 29.10 13.93 14.16
CA GLU A 320 28.10 12.86 14.21
C GLU A 320 28.29 11.92 15.41
N ARG A 321 29.54 11.59 15.75
CA ARG A 321 29.85 10.69 16.87
C ARG A 321 29.55 11.40 18.20
N GLU A 322 29.95 12.65 18.32
CA GLU A 322 29.64 13.50 19.47
C GLU A 322 28.14 13.66 19.64
N MET A 323 27.38 13.83 18.55
CA MET A 323 25.91 13.88 18.58
C MET A 323 25.33 12.60 19.16
N VAL A 324 25.75 11.43 18.65
CA VAL A 324 25.22 10.14 19.12
C VAL A 324 25.60 9.87 20.57
N ASP A 325 26.85 10.14 20.96
CA ASP A 325 27.31 10.00 22.34
C ASP A 325 26.50 10.93 23.28
N HIS A 326 26.20 12.16 22.84
CA HIS A 326 25.35 13.11 23.57
C HIS A 326 23.90 12.61 23.71
N LEU A 327 23.30 12.08 22.65
CA LEU A 327 21.95 11.51 22.69
C LEU A 327 21.86 10.34 23.68
N VAL A 328 22.87 9.46 23.69
CA VAL A 328 22.94 8.34 24.64
C VAL A 328 23.16 8.84 26.08
N ALA A 329 24.04 9.81 26.29
CA ALA A 329 24.32 10.40 27.61
C ALA A 329 23.12 11.17 28.21
N SER A 330 22.23 11.67 27.34
CA SER A 330 21.00 12.35 27.73
C SER A 330 19.94 11.39 28.32
N GLY A 331 20.17 10.07 28.27
CA GLY A 331 19.27 9.08 28.84
C GLY A 331 19.10 9.22 30.35
N LEU A 332 17.85 9.21 30.82
CA LEU A 332 17.50 9.28 32.24
C LEU A 332 17.97 8.04 33.02
N HIS A 333 17.90 6.86 32.39
CA HIS A 333 18.29 5.58 32.98
C HIS A 333 19.44 4.93 32.21
N PRO A 334 20.34 4.19 32.89
CA PRO A 334 21.40 3.44 32.23
C PRO A 334 20.82 2.23 31.48
N GLY A 335 21.47 1.86 30.37
CA GLY A 335 21.13 0.65 29.61
C GLY A 335 19.85 0.73 28.77
N GLN A 336 19.27 1.93 28.61
CA GLN A 336 18.14 2.14 27.70
C GLN A 336 18.54 1.86 26.24
N LYS A 337 17.57 1.51 25.40
CA LYS A 337 17.80 1.39 23.95
C LYS A 337 18.28 2.72 23.38
N ARG A 338 19.09 2.64 22.32
CA ARG A 338 19.60 3.83 21.64
C ARG A 338 18.42 4.62 21.03
N PRO A 339 18.29 5.93 21.30
CA PRO A 339 17.23 6.74 20.70
C PRO A 339 17.46 6.92 19.19
N GLY A 340 16.39 7.19 18.45
CA GLY A 340 16.46 7.45 17.00
C GLY A 340 17.37 8.64 16.65
N ILE A 341 17.94 8.63 15.44
CA ILE A 341 18.90 9.67 15.03
C ILE A 341 18.28 11.07 14.94
N GLU A 342 16.98 11.14 14.67
CA GLU A 342 16.24 12.39 14.50
C GLU A 342 15.79 13.02 15.82
N THR A 343 16.24 12.47 16.96
CA THR A 343 15.88 12.89 18.32
C THR A 343 16.01 14.40 18.52
N LEU A 344 17.05 15.04 17.97
CA LEU A 344 17.23 16.48 18.13
C LEU A 344 16.10 17.28 17.48
N THR A 345 15.63 16.89 16.29
CA THR A 345 14.48 17.57 15.65
C THR A 345 13.21 17.37 16.45
N HIS A 346 12.97 16.16 16.97
CA HIS A 346 11.87 15.91 17.90
C HIS A 346 11.94 16.80 19.15
N ALA A 347 13.14 16.98 19.73
CA ALA A 347 13.36 17.85 20.88
C ALA A 347 13.14 19.33 20.53
N PHE A 348 13.58 19.78 19.36
CA PHE A 348 13.52 21.19 18.95
C PHE A 348 12.13 21.65 18.53
N ILE A 349 11.25 20.75 18.06
CA ILE A 349 9.84 21.03 17.79
C ILE A 349 9.12 21.37 19.12
N PRO A 350 8.59 22.60 19.29
CA PRO A 350 8.03 23.08 20.56
C PRO A 350 6.59 22.60 20.81
N ALA A 351 6.31 21.33 20.50
CA ALA A 351 5.02 20.68 20.71
C ALA A 351 5.18 19.41 21.55
N LYS A 352 4.11 19.03 22.26
CA LYS A 352 4.11 17.88 23.18
C LYS A 352 4.30 16.57 22.41
N HIS A 353 3.60 16.41 21.29
CA HIS A 353 3.62 15.19 20.48
C HIS A 353 4.19 15.48 19.09
N VAL A 354 5.07 14.60 18.63
CA VAL A 354 5.74 14.72 17.32
C VAL A 354 5.87 13.33 16.69
N ASP A 355 5.52 13.24 15.41
CA ASP A 355 5.71 12.07 14.56
C ASP A 355 6.61 12.42 13.38
N HIS A 356 7.44 11.46 13.00
CA HIS A 356 8.11 11.39 11.71
C HIS A 356 7.61 10.16 10.97
N CYS A 357 7.15 10.32 9.73
CA CYS A 357 6.55 9.27 8.93
C CYS A 357 7.10 9.29 7.49
N HIS A 358 6.99 8.17 6.79
CA HIS A 358 7.45 8.00 5.40
C HIS A 358 6.29 7.65 4.43
N PRO A 359 5.22 8.46 4.33
CA PRO A 359 4.08 8.12 3.50
C PRO A 359 4.40 8.24 2.01
N ASP A 360 4.01 7.23 1.24
CA ASP A 360 4.26 7.12 -0.21
C ASP A 360 3.80 8.36 -0.98
N ALA A 361 2.65 8.92 -0.61
CA ALA A 361 2.08 10.12 -1.24
C ALA A 361 2.93 11.38 -1.00
N VAL A 362 3.48 11.56 0.21
CA VAL A 362 4.35 12.72 0.48
C VAL A 362 5.69 12.54 -0.23
N ILE A 363 6.27 11.33 -0.16
CA ILE A 363 7.52 11.04 -0.86
C ILE A 363 7.34 11.34 -2.35
N ALA A 364 6.29 10.81 -2.98
CA ALA A 364 5.97 11.09 -4.38
C ALA A 364 5.75 12.57 -4.68
N LEU A 365 5.02 13.32 -3.84
CA LEU A 365 4.86 14.76 -3.99
C LEU A 365 6.21 15.47 -3.99
N THR A 366 7.16 14.98 -3.20
CA THR A 366 8.48 15.58 -3.09
C THR A 366 9.53 15.05 -4.08
N SER A 367 9.18 14.08 -4.92
CA SER A 367 10.09 13.37 -5.83
C SER A 367 9.84 13.66 -7.32
N PHE A 368 9.30 14.83 -7.64
CA PHE A 368 9.24 15.35 -9.02
C PHE A 368 9.66 16.82 -9.11
N PRO A 369 10.11 17.32 -10.27
CA PRO A 369 10.73 18.64 -10.40
C PRO A 369 9.90 19.81 -9.85
N ASP A 370 8.59 19.80 -10.06
CA ASP A 370 7.67 20.86 -9.60
C ASP A 370 7.02 20.55 -8.23
N GLY A 371 7.45 19.48 -7.55
CA GLY A 371 6.85 19.02 -6.30
C GLY A 371 6.76 20.08 -5.21
N ARG A 372 7.80 20.91 -5.10
CA ARG A 372 7.85 22.04 -4.16
C ARG A 372 6.73 23.05 -4.40
N LYS A 373 6.47 23.40 -5.66
CA LYS A 373 5.41 24.34 -6.02
C LYS A 373 4.04 23.81 -5.57
N TYR A 374 3.73 22.55 -5.88
CA TYR A 374 2.45 21.95 -5.50
C TYR A 374 2.32 21.75 -3.99
N ALA A 375 3.42 21.44 -3.30
CA ALA A 375 3.44 21.40 -1.84
C ALA A 375 3.19 22.78 -1.23
N GLU A 376 3.80 23.85 -1.74
CA GLU A 376 3.58 25.22 -1.27
C GLU A 376 2.12 25.69 -1.54
N GLU A 377 1.53 25.32 -2.69
CA GLU A 377 0.13 25.63 -3.02
C GLU A 377 -0.88 24.86 -2.14
N GLU A 378 -0.58 23.60 -1.80
CA GLU A 378 -1.45 22.76 -0.98
C GLU A 378 -1.31 23.03 0.52
N PHE A 379 -0.08 23.15 1.00
CA PHE A 379 0.22 23.25 2.44
C PHE A 379 0.31 24.69 2.95
N GLY A 380 0.65 25.64 2.09
CA GLY A 380 0.79 27.05 2.45
C GLY A 380 1.77 27.29 3.60
N GLU A 381 1.44 28.23 4.48
CA GLU A 381 2.29 28.61 5.63
C GLU A 381 2.34 27.55 6.74
N GLU A 382 1.50 26.52 6.68
CA GLU A 382 1.46 25.44 7.67
C GLU A 382 2.60 24.42 7.49
N ALA A 383 3.30 24.47 6.36
CA ALA A 383 4.40 23.57 6.06
C ALA A 383 5.72 24.29 5.82
N ILE A 384 6.80 23.59 6.17
CA ILE A 384 8.16 23.96 5.82
C ILE A 384 8.68 22.92 4.83
N TRP A 385 9.02 23.35 3.62
CA TRP A 385 9.78 22.53 2.69
C TRP A 385 11.26 22.49 3.10
N PHE A 386 11.84 21.28 3.12
CA PHE A 386 13.24 21.09 3.43
C PHE A 386 13.91 20.20 2.37
N ASP A 387 14.88 20.77 1.65
CA ASP A 387 15.63 20.03 0.65
C ASP A 387 16.44 18.90 1.30
N TYR A 388 16.53 17.77 0.61
CA TYR A 388 17.20 16.59 1.12
C TYR A 388 18.65 16.89 1.49
N ARG A 389 19.01 16.52 2.73
CA ARG A 389 20.36 16.43 3.26
C ARG A 389 20.40 15.24 4.21
N GLN A 390 21.54 14.55 4.26
CA GLN A 390 21.80 13.55 5.28
C GLN A 390 21.63 14.18 6.66
N PHE A 391 20.95 13.48 7.56
CA PHE A 391 20.49 14.06 8.81
C PHE A 391 21.62 14.14 9.84
N ASP A 392 21.97 15.36 10.23
CA ASP A 392 22.98 15.65 11.24
C ASP A 392 22.50 16.72 12.23
N VAL A 393 23.37 17.15 13.14
CA VAL A 393 23.08 18.19 14.13
C VAL A 393 22.73 19.53 13.48
N ASP A 394 23.32 19.86 12.33
CA ASP A 394 23.13 21.15 11.67
C ASP A 394 21.80 21.19 10.92
N VAL A 395 21.40 20.08 10.31
CA VAL A 395 20.05 19.86 9.78
C VAL A 395 19.02 20.02 10.89
N ALA A 396 19.22 19.36 12.04
CA ALA A 396 18.30 19.47 13.17
C ALA A 396 18.20 20.92 13.69
N ARG A 397 19.32 21.63 13.81
CA ARG A 397 19.36 23.05 14.22
C ARG A 397 18.63 23.95 13.24
N GLU A 398 18.85 23.77 11.95
CA GLU A 398 18.18 24.58 10.92
C GLU A 398 16.67 24.37 10.95
N LEU A 399 16.22 23.12 11.01
CA LEU A 399 14.81 22.77 11.17
C LEU A 399 14.24 23.40 12.44
N GLY A 400 14.90 23.22 13.58
CA GLY A 400 14.49 23.80 14.86
C GLY A 400 14.31 25.32 14.81
N ARG A 401 15.22 26.04 14.15
CA ARG A 401 15.12 27.50 13.97
C ARG A 401 13.99 27.89 13.03
N LYS A 402 13.84 27.20 11.89
CA LYS A 402 12.76 27.46 10.92
C LYS A 402 11.38 27.23 11.57
N ILE A 403 11.21 26.12 12.28
CA ILE A 403 9.97 25.77 12.99
C ILE A 403 9.63 26.84 14.04
N ARG A 404 10.61 27.26 14.85
CA ARG A 404 10.39 28.32 15.87
C ARG A 404 10.08 29.69 15.28
N SER A 405 10.54 29.96 14.06
CA SER A 405 10.26 31.21 13.34
C SER A 405 8.90 31.21 12.63
N ASN A 406 8.26 30.05 12.46
CA ASN A 406 6.95 29.91 11.82
C ASN A 406 5.92 29.30 12.80
N PRO A 407 5.14 30.13 13.53
CA PRO A 407 4.18 29.63 14.52
C PRO A 407 2.96 28.92 13.90
N LEU A 408 2.74 29.03 12.59
CA LEU A 408 1.67 28.32 11.87
C LEU A 408 2.11 26.92 11.41
N ALA A 409 3.43 26.65 11.41
CA ALA A 409 3.93 25.37 10.97
C ALA A 409 3.41 24.24 11.87
N ARG A 410 2.89 23.20 11.23
CA ARG A 410 2.60 21.89 11.84
C ARG A 410 3.09 20.71 10.98
N PHE A 411 3.73 21.03 9.86
CA PHE A 411 4.33 20.08 8.92
C PHE A 411 5.76 20.49 8.55
N VAL A 412 6.65 19.51 8.40
CA VAL A 412 7.91 19.67 7.65
C VAL A 412 7.94 18.58 6.59
N LEU A 413 7.89 18.97 5.31
CA LEU A 413 8.10 18.04 4.19
C LEU A 413 9.59 17.94 3.91
N LEU A 414 10.17 16.75 4.13
CA LEU A 414 11.55 16.43 3.81
C LEU A 414 11.59 15.86 2.40
N ALA A 415 12.22 16.59 1.47
CA ALA A 415 12.24 16.18 0.08
C ALA A 415 12.83 14.76 -0.08
N ASN A 416 12.15 13.90 -0.83
CA ASN A 416 12.51 12.50 -1.09
C ASN A 416 12.60 11.60 0.16
N HIS A 417 12.11 12.02 1.33
CA HIS A 417 12.28 11.24 2.57
C HIS A 417 10.95 11.00 3.29
N GLY A 418 10.24 12.06 3.67
CA GLY A 418 9.04 11.90 4.48
C GLY A 418 8.57 13.21 5.10
N ILE A 419 7.92 13.11 6.26
CA ILE A 419 7.28 14.26 6.90
C ILE A 419 7.45 14.23 8.41
N PHE A 420 7.61 15.41 9.03
CA PHE A 420 7.33 15.60 10.45
C PHE A 420 5.96 16.24 10.65
N THR A 421 5.18 15.72 11.58
CA THR A 421 3.91 16.30 12.05
C THR A 421 3.94 16.47 13.56
N TRP A 422 3.25 17.48 14.09
CA TRP A 422 3.20 17.68 15.54
C TRP A 422 1.92 18.35 16.01
N ALA A 423 1.59 18.16 17.29
CA ALA A 423 0.47 18.82 17.93
C ALA A 423 0.59 18.87 19.47
N GLY A 424 -0.35 19.59 20.09
CA GLY A 424 -0.48 19.65 21.55
C GLY A 424 -1.04 18.37 22.18
N THR A 425 -1.82 17.58 21.42
CA THR A 425 -2.41 16.31 21.85
C THR A 425 -1.98 15.16 20.95
N SER A 426 -2.01 13.93 21.47
CA SER A 426 -1.65 12.74 20.68
C SER A 426 -2.62 12.53 19.51
N GLU A 427 -3.93 12.74 19.73
CA GLU A 427 -4.99 12.64 18.72
C GLU A 427 -4.75 13.59 17.53
N GLN A 428 -4.48 14.86 17.81
CA GLN A 428 -4.27 15.84 16.75
C GLN A 428 -2.96 15.58 16.00
N CYS A 429 -1.93 15.07 16.67
CA CYS A 429 -0.68 14.66 16.02
C CYS A 429 -0.94 13.54 15.01
N TYR A 430 -1.69 12.51 15.42
CA TYR A 430 -2.11 11.43 14.54
C TYR A 430 -2.96 11.93 13.35
N ARG A 431 -3.95 12.79 13.61
CA ARG A 431 -4.78 13.36 12.55
C ARG A 431 -4.00 14.26 11.60
N ASN A 432 -2.98 14.97 12.07
CA ASN A 432 -2.09 15.71 11.19
C ASN A 432 -1.35 14.75 10.23
N SER A 433 -0.94 13.57 10.69
CA SER A 433 -0.30 12.56 9.82
C SER A 433 -1.27 12.05 8.74
N LEU A 434 -2.55 11.82 9.07
CA LEU A 434 -3.60 11.47 8.10
C LEU A 434 -3.85 12.60 7.09
N GLU A 435 -3.96 13.85 7.60
CA GLU A 435 -4.20 15.04 6.79
C GLU A 435 -3.06 15.26 5.79
N ALA A 436 -1.81 15.03 6.20
CA ALA A 436 -0.64 15.18 5.35
C ALA A 436 -0.70 14.28 4.11
N VAL A 437 -1.12 13.02 4.27
CA VAL A 437 -1.30 12.09 3.14
C VAL A 437 -2.41 12.58 2.23
N SER A 438 -3.55 12.95 2.80
CA SER A 438 -4.72 13.43 2.03
C SER A 438 -4.36 14.65 1.18
N ARG A 439 -3.66 15.63 1.77
CA ARG A 439 -3.17 16.84 1.09
C ARG A 439 -2.14 16.51 0.04
N ALA A 440 -1.17 15.64 0.35
CA ALA A 440 -0.16 15.25 -0.63
C ALA A 440 -0.77 14.54 -1.85
N THR A 441 -1.74 13.66 -1.63
CA THR A 441 -2.52 13.01 -2.70
C THR A 441 -3.30 14.03 -3.53
N ALA A 442 -3.93 15.03 -2.89
CA ALA A 442 -4.62 16.11 -3.60
C ALA A 442 -3.67 16.96 -4.46
N ALA A 443 -2.51 17.32 -3.93
CA ALA A 443 -1.46 18.05 -4.65
C ALA A 443 -0.96 17.25 -5.86
N LEU A 444 -0.69 15.95 -5.70
CA LEU A 444 -0.30 15.05 -6.78
C LEU A 444 -1.39 14.93 -7.84
N ARG A 445 -2.66 14.73 -7.45
CA ARG A 445 -3.78 14.67 -8.40
C ARG A 445 -3.85 15.91 -9.31
N ARG A 446 -3.52 17.09 -8.79
CA ARG A 446 -3.43 18.33 -9.59
C ARG A 446 -2.18 18.42 -10.46
N ALA A 447 -1.08 17.78 -10.06
CA ALA A 447 0.18 17.79 -10.79
C ALA A 447 0.21 16.78 -11.95
N ILE A 448 -0.61 15.72 -11.90
CA ILE A 448 -0.66 14.68 -12.93
C ILE A 448 -0.96 15.28 -14.30
N SER A 449 -0.05 15.03 -15.24
CA SER A 449 -0.10 15.53 -16.62
C SER A 449 -0.14 14.42 -17.67
N ARG A 450 0.02 13.16 -17.25
CA ARG A 450 0.01 11.96 -18.11
C ARG A 450 -0.48 10.73 -17.34
N PRO A 451 -0.82 9.60 -17.99
CA PRO A 451 -1.27 8.42 -17.27
C PRO A 451 -0.16 7.87 -16.37
N ALA A 452 -0.55 7.37 -15.21
CA ALA A 452 0.32 6.70 -14.25
C ALA A 452 0.63 5.25 -14.65
N ASP A 453 0.92 5.03 -15.93
CA ASP A 453 1.17 3.72 -16.55
C ASP A 453 2.63 3.53 -16.97
N LEU A 454 3.50 4.50 -16.63
CA LEU A 454 4.92 4.50 -16.97
C LEU A 454 5.18 4.38 -18.49
N GLY A 455 4.24 4.88 -19.31
CA GLY A 455 4.34 4.83 -20.77
C GLY A 455 3.81 3.55 -21.40
N GLY A 456 3.05 2.77 -20.62
CA GLY A 456 2.43 1.54 -21.07
C GLY A 456 3.41 0.38 -21.20
N GLN A 457 2.85 -0.80 -21.42
CA GLN A 457 3.59 -2.04 -21.54
C GLN A 457 4.32 -2.13 -22.89
N VAL A 458 5.64 -2.34 -22.85
CA VAL A 458 6.49 -2.55 -24.04
C VAL A 458 7.03 -3.98 -24.17
N VAL A 459 7.03 -4.74 -23.07
CA VAL A 459 7.35 -6.17 -23.06
C VAL A 459 6.10 -6.94 -22.60
N PRO A 460 5.55 -7.90 -23.37
CA PRO A 460 4.40 -8.69 -22.93
C PRO A 460 4.76 -9.56 -21.72
N PRO A 461 3.78 -9.96 -20.87
CA PRO A 461 4.05 -10.88 -19.77
C PRO A 461 4.54 -12.22 -20.34
N ALA A 462 5.61 -12.76 -19.78
CA ALA A 462 6.23 -13.99 -20.22
C ALA A 462 5.34 -15.19 -19.84
N SER A 463 4.90 -15.96 -20.83
CA SER A 463 4.13 -17.20 -20.61
C SER A 463 4.95 -18.30 -19.91
N ASN A 464 6.28 -18.22 -19.98
CA ASN A 464 7.25 -19.13 -19.37
C ASN A 464 8.02 -18.48 -18.20
N ALA A 465 7.42 -17.48 -17.53
CA ALA A 465 8.09 -16.70 -16.48
C ALA A 465 8.73 -17.55 -15.37
N GLU A 466 8.07 -18.62 -14.93
CA GLU A 466 8.66 -19.50 -13.91
C GLU A 466 9.88 -20.28 -14.41
N ASP A 467 9.93 -20.66 -15.70
CA ASP A 467 11.10 -21.35 -16.25
C ASP A 467 12.30 -20.40 -16.29
N VAL A 468 12.07 -19.15 -16.70
CA VAL A 468 13.08 -18.08 -16.66
C VAL A 468 13.60 -17.92 -15.24
N LEU A 469 12.72 -17.86 -14.24
CA LEU A 469 13.10 -17.71 -12.84
C LEU A 469 13.87 -18.93 -12.32
N VAL A 470 13.43 -20.15 -12.62
CA VAL A 470 14.09 -21.37 -12.15
C VAL A 470 15.52 -21.51 -12.70
N GLU A 471 15.76 -21.00 -13.91
CA GLU A 471 17.11 -20.91 -14.48
C GLU A 471 17.93 -19.77 -13.85
N ALA A 472 17.32 -18.60 -13.66
CA ALA A 472 17.97 -17.37 -13.20
C ALA A 472 18.33 -17.36 -11.71
N LEU A 473 17.42 -17.82 -10.85
CA LEU A 473 17.49 -17.62 -9.41
C LEU A 473 18.73 -18.28 -8.77
N PRO A 474 19.14 -19.52 -9.11
CA PRO A 474 20.34 -20.13 -8.54
C PRO A 474 21.62 -19.37 -8.87
N VAL A 475 21.68 -18.76 -10.06
CA VAL A 475 22.81 -17.92 -10.49
C VAL A 475 22.87 -16.65 -9.66
N LEU A 476 21.72 -15.96 -9.51
CA LEU A 476 21.61 -14.74 -8.73
C LEU A 476 21.96 -14.99 -7.26
N ARG A 477 21.39 -16.05 -6.67
CA ARG A 477 21.67 -16.45 -5.29
C ARG A 477 23.15 -16.72 -5.04
N LYS A 478 23.83 -17.38 -5.98
CA LYS A 478 25.27 -17.61 -5.89
C LYS A 478 26.09 -16.32 -5.89
N ALA A 479 25.71 -15.33 -6.69
CA ALA A 479 26.38 -14.03 -6.72
C ALA A 479 26.18 -13.22 -5.43
N LEU A 480 25.08 -13.47 -4.72
CA LEU A 480 24.72 -12.86 -3.44
C LEU A 480 25.15 -13.72 -2.23
N ASP A 481 26.17 -14.56 -2.39
CA ASP A 481 26.73 -15.40 -1.33
C ASP A 481 25.69 -16.25 -0.57
N GLY A 482 24.73 -16.81 -1.31
CA GLY A 482 23.70 -17.69 -0.73
C GLY A 482 22.52 -16.97 -0.10
N ALA A 483 22.33 -15.67 -0.35
CA ALA A 483 21.16 -14.93 0.11
C ALA A 483 19.82 -15.63 -0.23
N ILE A 484 18.79 -15.36 0.57
CA ILE A 484 17.43 -15.81 0.29
C ILE A 484 16.78 -14.83 -0.69
N LEU A 485 16.13 -15.38 -1.71
CA LEU A 485 15.44 -14.59 -2.73
C LEU A 485 13.93 -14.55 -2.49
N HIS A 486 13.32 -13.44 -2.84
CA HIS A 486 11.87 -13.24 -2.88
C HIS A 486 11.47 -12.83 -4.30
N VAL A 487 10.46 -13.50 -4.86
CA VAL A 487 9.96 -13.24 -6.21
C VAL A 487 8.63 -12.51 -6.11
N ASP A 488 8.57 -11.28 -6.60
CA ASP A 488 7.34 -10.51 -6.75
C ASP A 488 6.87 -10.54 -8.20
N ARG A 489 5.75 -11.23 -8.42
CA ARG A 489 5.04 -11.30 -9.71
C ARG A 489 3.64 -10.68 -9.62
N SER A 490 3.41 -9.80 -8.66
CA SER A 490 2.19 -9.00 -8.61
C SER A 490 1.98 -8.26 -9.93
N GLU A 491 0.72 -7.95 -10.26
CA GLU A 491 0.40 -7.17 -11.46
C GLU A 491 1.20 -5.85 -11.51
N GLN A 492 1.41 -5.22 -10.35
CA GLN A 492 2.22 -4.02 -10.23
C GLN A 492 3.69 -4.26 -10.59
N ALA A 493 4.32 -5.31 -10.07
CA ALA A 493 5.73 -5.62 -10.35
C ALA A 493 5.94 -6.00 -11.83
N VAL A 494 5.04 -6.80 -12.41
CA VAL A 494 5.10 -7.18 -13.82
C VAL A 494 4.86 -5.96 -14.72
N ALA A 495 3.87 -5.12 -14.42
CA ALA A 495 3.58 -3.90 -15.18
C ALA A 495 4.76 -2.92 -15.10
N PHE A 496 5.34 -2.73 -13.92
CA PHE A 496 6.52 -1.87 -13.75
C PHE A 496 7.70 -2.38 -14.58
N ALA A 497 8.07 -3.66 -14.41
CA ALA A 497 9.20 -4.28 -15.09
C ALA A 497 9.06 -4.28 -16.63
N SER A 498 7.82 -4.26 -17.10
CA SER A 498 7.48 -4.37 -18.52
C SER A 498 7.12 -3.03 -19.18
N SER A 499 7.08 -1.95 -18.40
CA SER A 499 6.70 -0.62 -18.89
C SER A 499 7.83 0.07 -19.66
N ALA A 500 7.47 1.04 -20.49
CA ALA A 500 8.45 1.82 -21.25
C ALA A 500 9.45 2.57 -20.36
N ARG A 501 8.98 3.13 -19.24
CA ARG A 501 9.77 4.02 -18.37
C ARG A 501 10.13 3.43 -17.01
N GLY A 502 9.41 2.44 -16.50
CA GLY A 502 9.66 1.88 -15.16
C GLY A 502 11.11 1.41 -14.96
N PRO A 503 11.64 0.53 -15.83
CA PRO A 503 13.02 0.08 -15.71
C PRO A 503 14.03 1.21 -15.87
N GLU A 504 13.80 2.16 -16.78
CA GLU A 504 14.65 3.35 -16.96
C GLU A 504 14.66 4.24 -15.70
N LEU A 505 13.50 4.60 -15.19
CA LEU A 505 13.35 5.49 -14.03
C LEU A 505 13.85 4.84 -12.73
N SER A 506 13.82 3.51 -12.64
CA SER A 506 14.45 2.78 -11.53
C SER A 506 15.97 3.01 -11.45
N GLN A 507 16.60 3.42 -12.56
CA GLN A 507 18.04 3.72 -12.61
C GLN A 507 18.37 5.14 -12.13
N VAL A 508 17.37 6.00 -11.88
CA VAL A 508 17.58 7.34 -11.33
C VAL A 508 18.00 7.25 -9.86
N GLY A 509 17.32 6.40 -9.07
CA GLY A 509 17.64 6.18 -7.67
C GLY A 509 16.45 5.67 -6.84
N PRO A 510 16.65 5.50 -5.52
CA PRO A 510 15.66 4.96 -4.59
C PRO A 510 14.51 5.95 -4.32
N GLY A 511 13.33 5.45 -3.96
CA GLY A 511 12.20 6.31 -3.57
C GLY A 511 12.46 7.14 -2.30
N CYS A 512 13.24 6.59 -1.36
CA CYS A 512 13.57 7.19 -0.07
C CYS A 512 14.99 6.76 0.37
N PRO A 513 15.72 7.57 1.16
CA PRO A 513 17.00 7.21 1.76
C PRO A 513 17.02 5.84 2.42
N ASP A 514 15.96 5.49 3.14
CA ASP A 514 15.86 4.24 3.89
C ASP A 514 15.86 3.00 3.00
N HIS A 515 15.49 3.14 1.72
CA HIS A 515 15.46 2.02 0.77
C HIS A 515 16.87 1.63 0.32
N VAL A 516 17.82 2.57 0.30
CA VAL A 516 19.20 2.31 -0.15
C VAL A 516 19.82 1.16 0.64
N VAL A 517 19.46 1.06 1.91
CA VAL A 517 20.08 0.11 2.83
C VAL A 517 19.65 -1.32 2.59
N THR A 518 18.45 -1.54 2.04
CA THR A 518 17.97 -2.89 1.70
C THR A 518 18.09 -3.18 0.21
N ALA A 519 17.68 -2.22 -0.63
CA ALA A 519 17.55 -2.38 -2.09
C ALA A 519 18.75 -1.85 -2.89
N GLY A 520 19.61 -1.03 -2.27
CA GLY A 520 20.71 -0.33 -2.95
C GLY A 520 20.24 0.92 -3.71
N HIS A 521 21.18 1.63 -4.34
CA HIS A 521 20.86 2.83 -5.12
C HIS A 521 20.15 2.50 -6.45
N ARG A 522 20.53 1.42 -7.15
CA ARG A 522 19.93 0.99 -8.41
C ARG A 522 19.66 -0.52 -8.41
N PRO A 523 18.50 -0.97 -8.90
CA PRO A 523 18.33 -2.39 -9.21
C PRO A 523 19.14 -2.76 -10.46
N LEU A 524 19.42 -4.06 -10.62
CA LEU A 524 19.81 -4.60 -11.93
C LEU A 524 18.55 -4.70 -12.81
N VAL A 525 18.52 -3.96 -13.91
CA VAL A 525 17.54 -4.16 -14.98
C VAL A 525 18.16 -5.04 -16.05
N LEU A 526 17.58 -6.21 -16.30
CA LEU A 526 18.00 -7.10 -17.37
C LEU A 526 17.44 -6.65 -18.71
N ALA A 527 18.27 -6.67 -19.76
CA ALA A 527 17.76 -6.55 -21.12
C ALA A 527 17.09 -7.87 -21.57
N PRO A 528 16.12 -7.86 -22.51
CA PRO A 528 15.34 -9.05 -22.89
C PRO A 528 16.15 -10.30 -23.27
N ASP A 529 17.34 -10.12 -23.88
CA ASP A 529 18.22 -11.21 -24.33
C ASP A 529 19.52 -11.32 -23.51
N GLU A 530 19.63 -10.57 -22.41
CA GLU A 530 20.85 -10.56 -21.57
C GLU A 530 20.84 -11.74 -20.59
N SER A 531 21.97 -12.45 -20.51
CA SER A 531 22.13 -13.48 -19.49
C SER A 531 22.20 -12.85 -18.09
N VAL A 532 21.67 -13.54 -17.09
CA VAL A 532 21.71 -13.06 -15.69
C VAL A 532 23.15 -12.82 -15.23
N GLN A 533 24.08 -13.66 -15.67
CA GLN A 533 25.51 -13.54 -15.37
C GLN A 533 26.10 -12.24 -15.94
N ASP A 534 25.79 -11.90 -17.19
CA ASP A 534 26.27 -10.67 -17.82
C ASP A 534 25.65 -9.43 -17.16
N GLY A 535 24.36 -9.49 -16.83
CA GLY A 535 23.68 -8.43 -16.09
C GLY A 535 24.30 -8.18 -14.72
N ILE A 536 24.58 -9.25 -13.94
CA ILE A 536 25.27 -9.16 -12.64
C ILE A 536 26.64 -8.52 -12.81
N LYS A 537 27.43 -8.95 -13.80
CA LYS A 537 28.76 -8.39 -14.05
C LYS A 537 28.69 -6.90 -14.38
N ARG A 538 27.75 -6.49 -15.23
CA ARG A 538 27.51 -5.08 -15.59
C ARG A 538 27.12 -4.24 -14.38
N HIS A 539 26.27 -4.78 -13.50
CA HIS A 539 25.91 -4.12 -12.25
C HIS A 539 27.12 -3.96 -11.31
N GLN A 540 27.92 -5.02 -11.15
CA GLN A 540 29.14 -4.99 -10.34
C GLN A 540 30.16 -3.97 -10.85
N GLU A 541 30.36 -3.88 -12.17
CA GLU A 541 31.24 -2.88 -12.79
C GLU A 541 30.77 -1.45 -12.49
N TRP A 542 29.48 -1.17 -12.63
CA TRP A 542 28.91 0.13 -12.28
C TRP A 542 29.08 0.43 -10.78
N TYR A 543 28.71 -0.52 -9.91
CA TYR A 543 28.75 -0.34 -8.46
C TYR A 543 30.18 -0.07 -7.98
N ASN A 544 31.15 -0.85 -8.47
CA ASN A 544 32.56 -0.67 -8.12
C ASN A 544 33.09 0.70 -8.56
N ALA A 545 32.75 1.13 -9.79
CA ALA A 545 33.14 2.44 -10.26
C ALA A 545 32.47 3.57 -9.45
N ALA A 546 31.22 3.39 -9.01
CA ALA A 546 30.52 4.37 -8.18
C ALA A 546 31.13 4.45 -6.77
N PHE A 547 31.44 3.31 -6.16
CA PHE A 547 32.14 3.22 -4.88
C PHE A 547 33.49 3.95 -4.94
N GLU A 548 34.31 3.70 -5.95
CA GLU A 548 35.62 4.36 -6.13
C GLU A 548 35.51 5.88 -6.33
N ARG A 549 34.45 6.35 -7.00
CA ARG A 549 34.23 7.79 -7.24
C ARG A 549 33.80 8.55 -5.99
N HIS A 550 32.98 7.94 -5.12
CA HIS A 550 32.27 8.66 -4.05
C HIS A 550 32.74 8.32 -2.64
N ILE A 551 33.30 7.13 -2.41
CA ILE A 551 33.82 6.74 -1.09
C ILE A 551 35.29 7.15 -0.97
N THR A 552 35.50 8.28 -0.30
CA THR A 552 36.84 8.86 -0.07
C THR A 552 37.38 8.61 1.34
N PHE A 553 36.65 7.85 2.17
CA PHE A 553 36.99 7.56 3.56
C PHE A 553 37.14 6.05 3.80
N PRO A 554 37.90 5.61 4.83
CA PRO A 554 38.08 4.20 5.13
C PRO A 554 36.74 3.53 5.53
N THR A 555 36.30 2.56 4.74
CA THR A 555 35.11 1.72 5.04
C THR A 555 35.23 0.37 4.31
N THR A 556 34.40 -0.59 4.71
CA THR A 556 34.33 -1.91 4.05
C THR A 556 33.22 -1.89 3.01
N LYS A 557 33.55 -2.19 1.75
CA LYS A 557 32.57 -2.39 0.69
C LYS A 557 31.58 -3.50 1.11
N ARG A 558 30.28 -3.25 0.96
CA ARG A 558 29.21 -4.17 1.33
C ARG A 558 29.19 -5.40 0.40
N THR A 559 28.47 -5.29 -0.70
CA THR A 559 28.42 -6.25 -1.79
C THR A 559 28.24 -5.44 -3.07
N ASP A 560 28.87 -5.87 -4.16
CA ASP A 560 28.64 -5.27 -5.47
C ASP A 560 27.59 -6.05 -6.29
N ALA A 561 27.00 -7.11 -5.71
CA ALA A 561 25.91 -7.86 -6.33
C ALA A 561 24.55 -7.16 -6.12
N PRO A 562 23.62 -7.24 -7.10
CA PRO A 562 22.36 -6.51 -7.05
C PRO A 562 21.38 -7.12 -6.04
N HIS A 563 20.89 -6.29 -5.11
CA HIS A 563 19.87 -6.72 -4.15
C HIS A 563 18.46 -6.81 -4.74
N VAL A 564 18.19 -6.06 -5.81
CA VAL A 564 16.95 -6.07 -6.57
C VAL A 564 17.27 -6.29 -8.05
N VAL A 565 16.52 -7.17 -8.70
CA VAL A 565 16.63 -7.47 -10.13
C VAL A 565 15.25 -7.33 -10.77
N VAL A 566 15.15 -6.50 -11.81
CA VAL A 566 13.95 -6.28 -12.61
C VAL A 566 14.04 -7.14 -13.86
N PHE A 567 13.08 -8.06 -14.04
CA PHE A 567 12.98 -8.95 -15.19
C PHE A 567 11.80 -8.52 -16.08
N PRO A 568 12.05 -7.90 -17.25
CA PRO A 568 10.98 -7.52 -18.17
C PRO A 568 10.09 -8.70 -18.53
N GLY A 569 8.77 -8.51 -18.48
CA GLY A 569 7.77 -9.55 -18.73
C GLY A 569 7.58 -10.57 -17.58
N VAL A 570 8.46 -10.61 -16.57
CA VAL A 570 8.43 -11.66 -15.53
C VAL A 570 8.05 -11.11 -14.15
N GLY A 571 8.64 -9.97 -13.74
CA GLY A 571 8.45 -9.38 -12.42
C GLY A 571 9.75 -8.87 -11.79
N VAL A 572 9.82 -8.87 -10.46
CA VAL A 572 10.96 -8.37 -9.68
C VAL A 572 11.44 -9.46 -8.73
N VAL A 573 12.76 -9.55 -8.54
CA VAL A 573 13.38 -10.42 -7.54
C VAL A 573 14.18 -9.56 -6.57
N SER A 574 13.93 -9.72 -5.28
CA SER A 574 14.68 -9.08 -4.19
C SER A 574 15.42 -10.11 -3.36
N SER A 575 16.42 -9.67 -2.60
CA SER A 575 17.25 -10.56 -1.76
C SER A 575 17.45 -10.04 -0.34
N GLY A 576 17.74 -10.96 0.57
CA GLY A 576 18.11 -10.66 1.95
C GLY A 576 18.80 -11.84 2.63
N PRO A 577 19.42 -11.62 3.82
CA PRO A 577 20.06 -12.68 4.59
C PRO A 577 19.07 -13.75 5.09
N ASP A 578 17.79 -13.41 5.19
CA ASP A 578 16.69 -14.35 5.39
C ASP A 578 15.44 -13.87 4.64
N ALA A 579 14.38 -14.70 4.67
CA ALA A 579 13.14 -14.43 3.95
C ALA A 579 12.44 -13.13 4.41
N ALA A 580 12.45 -12.81 5.70
CA ALA A 580 11.87 -11.57 6.21
C ALA A 580 12.63 -10.35 5.68
N LYS A 581 13.96 -10.40 5.61
CA LYS A 581 14.77 -9.32 5.03
C LYS A 581 14.69 -9.25 3.50
N ALA A 582 14.52 -10.37 2.82
CA ALA A 582 14.22 -10.39 1.38
C ALA A 582 12.85 -9.76 1.09
N ARG A 583 11.87 -10.00 1.96
CA ARG A 583 10.54 -9.37 1.89
C ARG A 583 10.59 -7.88 2.19
N LEU A 584 11.28 -7.45 3.25
CA LEU A 584 11.50 -6.03 3.54
C LEU A 584 12.15 -5.30 2.34
N CYS A 585 13.13 -5.93 1.69
CA CYS A 585 13.73 -5.40 0.46
C CYS A 585 12.70 -5.30 -0.68
N ALA A 586 11.82 -6.30 -0.83
CA ALA A 586 10.72 -6.26 -1.79
C ALA A 586 9.76 -5.10 -1.49
N ASP A 587 9.37 -4.90 -0.24
CA ASP A 587 8.40 -3.88 0.17
C ASP A 587 8.96 -2.46 -0.05
N HIS A 588 10.24 -2.21 0.29
CA HIS A 588 10.92 -0.94 -0.01
C HIS A 588 11.03 -0.68 -1.52
N PHE A 589 11.28 -1.72 -2.32
CA PHE A 589 11.28 -1.55 -3.78
C PHE A 589 9.86 -1.35 -4.33
N GLY A 590 8.86 -2.01 -3.75
CA GLY A 590 7.44 -1.80 -4.04
C GLY A 590 7.00 -0.35 -3.82
N GLN A 591 7.43 0.24 -2.71
CA GLN A 591 7.25 1.66 -2.42
C GLN A 591 7.95 2.53 -3.48
N THR A 592 9.20 2.20 -3.85
CA THR A 592 9.92 2.90 -4.92
C THR A 592 9.15 2.84 -6.25
N MET A 593 8.59 1.68 -6.62
CA MET A 593 7.77 1.55 -7.83
C MET A 593 6.53 2.44 -7.79
N ALA A 594 5.83 2.51 -6.64
CA ALA A 594 4.65 3.35 -6.46
C ALA A 594 4.99 4.86 -6.55
N VAL A 595 6.07 5.29 -5.90
CA VAL A 595 6.58 6.66 -5.94
C VAL A 595 6.98 7.06 -7.36
N VAL A 596 7.77 6.23 -8.04
CA VAL A 596 8.20 6.47 -9.44
C VAL A 596 7.00 6.62 -10.36
N ARG A 597 5.99 5.75 -10.22
CA ARG A 597 4.76 5.80 -11.00
C ARG A 597 4.01 7.12 -10.82
N ALA A 598 3.83 7.57 -9.59
CA ALA A 598 3.11 8.82 -9.30
C ALA A 598 3.91 10.06 -9.71
N ALA A 599 5.21 10.11 -9.40
CA ALA A 599 6.08 11.24 -9.74
C ALA A 599 6.25 11.39 -11.26
N ASP A 600 6.45 10.30 -12.00
CA ASP A 600 6.50 10.33 -13.46
C ASP A 600 5.21 10.90 -14.07
N ALA A 601 4.06 10.45 -13.57
CA ALA A 601 2.75 10.97 -13.97
C ALA A 601 2.62 12.48 -13.71
N ALA A 602 3.22 12.98 -12.62
CA ALA A 602 3.20 14.38 -12.19
C ALA A 602 4.23 15.29 -12.89
N GLY A 603 5.17 14.75 -13.67
CA GLY A 603 6.15 15.57 -14.40
C GLY A 603 7.55 14.99 -14.53
N GLY A 604 7.80 13.81 -13.96
CA GLY A 604 9.08 13.12 -13.99
C GLY A 604 9.55 12.75 -12.59
N TYR A 605 10.53 11.87 -12.48
CA TYR A 605 11.02 11.39 -11.19
C TYR A 605 12.41 11.94 -10.88
N VAL A 606 12.57 12.50 -9.68
CA VAL A 606 13.84 12.95 -9.11
C VAL A 606 13.97 12.40 -7.69
N THR A 607 15.20 12.12 -7.28
CA THR A 607 15.50 11.64 -5.93
C THR A 607 16.94 12.02 -5.56
N LEU A 608 17.52 11.36 -4.56
CA LEU A 608 18.91 11.46 -4.17
C LEU A 608 19.85 11.29 -5.37
N THR A 609 20.90 12.11 -5.39
CA THR A 609 22.02 11.93 -6.32
C THR A 609 22.81 10.65 -6.00
N GLU A 610 23.58 10.13 -6.97
CA GLU A 610 24.47 8.97 -6.76
C GLU A 610 25.40 9.17 -5.54
N GLN A 611 25.95 10.39 -5.38
CA GLN A 611 26.81 10.73 -4.23
C GLN A 611 26.04 10.66 -2.90
N GLN A 612 24.83 11.22 -2.84
CA GLN A 612 24.00 11.21 -1.64
C GLN A 612 23.57 9.80 -1.26
N SER A 613 23.10 8.99 -2.22
CA SER A 613 22.72 7.61 -1.94
C SER A 613 23.91 6.77 -1.45
N ILE A 614 25.09 6.92 -2.05
CA ILE A 614 26.28 6.19 -1.59
C ILE A 614 26.72 6.69 -0.20
N ALA A 615 26.61 7.99 0.09
CA ALA A 615 26.89 8.50 1.43
C ALA A 615 25.95 7.88 2.48
N ASP A 616 24.65 7.73 2.17
CA ASP A 616 23.68 7.08 3.06
C ASP A 616 23.90 5.58 3.19
N GLU A 617 24.24 4.87 2.10
CA GLU A 617 24.52 3.44 2.12
C GLU A 617 25.68 3.08 3.07
N TYR A 618 26.70 3.93 3.08
CA TYR A 618 27.91 3.75 3.87
C TYR A 618 27.89 4.53 5.18
N TRP A 619 26.77 5.14 5.51
CA TRP A 619 26.61 5.88 6.74
C TRP A 619 26.65 4.91 7.93
N PRO A 620 27.65 5.01 8.84
CA PRO A 620 27.84 4.03 9.92
C PRO A 620 26.59 3.86 10.77
N LEU A 621 25.88 4.97 10.99
CA LEU A 621 24.68 5.04 11.80
C LEU A 621 23.51 4.25 11.21
N ILE A 622 23.18 4.47 9.94
CA ILE A 622 22.15 3.68 9.25
C ILE A 622 22.49 2.19 9.26
N ARG A 623 23.76 1.81 9.09
CA ARG A 623 24.19 0.40 9.06
C ARG A 623 24.06 -0.31 10.41
N MET A 624 23.90 0.43 11.51
CA MET A 624 23.64 -0.14 12.83
C MET A 624 22.14 -0.38 13.10
N LYS A 625 21.23 -0.09 12.15
CA LYS A 625 19.80 -0.37 12.30
C LYS A 625 19.60 -1.85 12.65
N PRO A 626 18.92 -2.18 13.77
CA PRO A 626 18.68 -3.57 14.18
C PRO A 626 17.99 -4.39 13.08
N GLN A 627 17.12 -3.76 12.28
CA GLN A 627 16.46 -4.43 11.16
C GLN A 627 17.40 -4.88 10.03
N LEU A 628 18.68 -4.48 10.04
CA LEU A 628 19.68 -4.89 9.04
C LEU A 628 20.64 -5.95 9.57
N VAL A 629 20.64 -6.20 10.88
CA VAL A 629 21.51 -7.19 11.50
C VAL A 629 21.00 -8.59 11.12
N PRO A 630 21.79 -9.40 10.40
CA PRO A 630 21.41 -10.78 10.08
C PRO A 630 21.19 -11.57 11.36
N ARG A 631 20.28 -12.55 11.34
CA ARG A 631 20.16 -13.50 12.45
C ARG A 631 21.38 -14.42 12.47
N ASP A 632 22.04 -14.49 13.63
CA ASP A 632 23.14 -15.42 13.85
C ASP A 632 22.64 -16.87 13.85
N GLY A 633 23.37 -17.75 13.17
CA GLY A 633 23.06 -19.18 13.17
C GLY A 633 24.02 -19.98 12.30
N ARG A 634 24.28 -21.24 12.69
CA ARG A 634 25.25 -22.10 12.00
C ARG A 634 24.89 -22.43 10.56
N LEU A 635 23.60 -22.34 10.22
CA LEU A 635 23.06 -22.58 8.88
C LEU A 635 22.39 -21.32 8.31
N ALA A 636 22.69 -20.13 8.84
CA ALA A 636 22.14 -18.89 8.30
C ALA A 636 22.44 -18.77 6.80
N GLY A 637 21.42 -18.39 6.02
CA GLY A 637 21.49 -18.32 4.56
C GLY A 637 21.46 -19.67 3.84
N GLN A 638 21.53 -20.82 4.52
CA GLN A 638 21.46 -22.13 3.86
C GLN A 638 20.01 -22.56 3.59
N VAL A 639 19.77 -23.12 2.41
CA VAL A 639 18.48 -23.70 2.02
C VAL A 639 18.58 -25.22 1.97
N VAL A 640 17.74 -25.90 2.74
CA VAL A 640 17.67 -27.36 2.82
C VAL A 640 16.35 -27.86 2.29
N LEU A 641 16.40 -28.74 1.29
CA LEU A 641 15.24 -29.47 0.78
C LEU A 641 15.12 -30.82 1.50
N VAL A 642 14.05 -31.03 2.25
CA VAL A 642 13.70 -32.30 2.87
C VAL A 642 12.63 -32.98 2.02
N LYS A 643 12.96 -34.13 1.42
CA LYS A 643 12.06 -34.89 0.54
C LYS A 643 12.18 -36.39 0.82
N ASP A 644 11.24 -37.18 0.31
CA ASP A 644 11.28 -38.66 0.35
C ASP A 644 11.41 -39.32 1.75
N LEU A 645 11.22 -38.55 2.83
CA LEU A 645 11.20 -39.05 4.20
C LEU A 645 9.76 -39.33 4.70
N PRO A 646 9.57 -40.18 5.71
CA PRO A 646 8.32 -40.20 6.47
C PRO A 646 8.04 -38.82 7.08
N ASP A 647 6.78 -38.37 7.04
CA ASP A 647 6.41 -36.99 7.40
C ASP A 647 6.84 -36.63 8.84
N ASP A 648 6.72 -37.55 9.80
CA ASP A 648 7.21 -37.36 11.18
C ASP A 648 8.71 -37.06 11.26
N LEU A 649 9.50 -37.79 10.47
CA LEU A 649 10.94 -37.60 10.42
C LEU A 649 11.27 -36.28 9.70
N ALA A 650 10.58 -35.97 8.60
CA ALA A 650 10.77 -34.72 7.86
C ALA A 650 10.49 -33.49 8.74
N ILE A 651 9.38 -33.50 9.47
CA ILE A 651 9.00 -32.44 10.42
C ILE A 651 10.05 -32.30 11.53
N GLY A 652 10.48 -33.42 12.13
CA GLY A 652 11.52 -33.41 13.16
C GLY A 652 12.84 -32.82 12.67
N VAL A 653 13.28 -33.19 11.46
CA VAL A 653 14.48 -32.63 10.82
C VAL A 653 14.31 -31.13 10.58
N ALA A 654 13.15 -30.72 10.06
CA ALA A 654 12.87 -29.31 9.79
C ALA A 654 12.93 -28.44 11.05
N HIS A 655 12.36 -28.88 12.18
CA HIS A 655 12.47 -28.14 13.44
C HIS A 655 13.91 -27.95 13.90
N ARG A 656 14.77 -28.96 13.71
CA ARG A 656 16.17 -28.92 14.17
C ARG A 656 17.03 -28.04 13.28
N LEU A 657 16.83 -28.11 11.96
CA LEU A 657 17.55 -27.28 10.99
C LEU A 657 17.12 -25.81 11.07
N THR A 658 15.83 -25.53 11.23
CA THR A 658 15.33 -24.15 11.35
C THR A 658 15.76 -23.50 12.66
N ALA A 659 15.89 -24.26 13.76
CA ALA A 659 16.50 -23.79 15.00
C ALA A 659 17.99 -23.42 14.85
N ALA A 660 18.68 -23.96 13.84
CA ALA A 660 20.04 -23.57 13.46
C ALA A 660 20.08 -22.45 12.38
N ALA A 661 18.94 -21.79 12.14
CA ALA A 661 18.71 -20.72 11.19
C ALA A 661 18.70 -21.10 9.69
N ALA A 662 18.59 -22.39 9.34
CA ALA A 662 18.38 -22.80 7.94
C ALA A 662 16.98 -22.43 7.44
N HIS A 663 16.83 -22.22 6.14
CA HIS A 663 15.54 -22.21 5.44
C HIS A 663 15.23 -23.61 4.94
N VAL A 664 14.03 -24.12 5.21
CA VAL A 664 13.71 -25.53 4.96
C VAL A 664 12.49 -25.67 4.06
N ALA A 665 12.67 -26.30 2.90
CA ALA A 665 11.57 -26.68 2.03
C ALA A 665 11.22 -28.16 2.27
N ILE A 666 9.94 -28.46 2.56
CA ILE A 666 9.51 -29.81 2.96
C ILE A 666 8.55 -30.38 1.93
N ALA A 667 8.96 -31.46 1.25
CA ALA A 667 8.10 -32.27 0.40
C ALA A 667 7.66 -33.53 1.17
N GLY A 668 6.48 -33.47 1.78
CA GLY A 668 5.86 -34.58 2.49
C GLY A 668 4.63 -35.15 1.76
N ARG A 669 4.12 -36.28 2.26
CA ARG A 669 2.94 -36.94 1.68
C ARG A 669 1.62 -36.39 2.22
N ASP A 670 1.58 -36.05 3.50
CA ASP A 670 0.43 -35.43 4.16
C ASP A 670 0.57 -33.90 4.14
N HIS A 671 -0.02 -33.25 3.14
CA HIS A 671 0.10 -31.79 2.95
C HIS A 671 -0.45 -30.98 4.13
N ASP A 672 -1.58 -31.38 4.72
CA ASP A 672 -2.19 -30.68 5.85
C ASP A 672 -1.28 -30.74 7.07
N ARG A 673 -0.66 -31.90 7.29
CA ARG A 673 0.28 -32.11 8.38
C ARG A 673 1.57 -31.33 8.20
N ILE A 674 2.14 -31.30 7.00
CA ILE A 674 3.32 -30.48 6.71
C ILE A 674 3.00 -28.99 6.84
N ALA A 675 1.86 -28.52 6.33
CA ALA A 675 1.43 -27.14 6.46
C ALA A 675 1.29 -26.71 7.93
N ALA A 676 0.67 -27.54 8.77
CA ALA A 676 0.56 -27.26 10.20
C ALA A 676 1.92 -27.15 10.91
N ALA A 677 2.89 -27.99 10.54
CA ALA A 677 4.25 -27.91 11.07
C ALA A 677 5.00 -26.65 10.59
N VAL A 678 4.82 -26.28 9.32
CA VAL A 678 5.37 -25.04 8.76
C VAL A 678 4.81 -23.82 9.50
N ASP A 679 3.50 -23.75 9.74
CA ASP A 679 2.88 -22.67 10.52
C ASP A 679 3.46 -22.56 11.94
N GLU A 680 3.73 -23.69 12.59
CA GLU A 680 4.39 -23.72 13.91
C GLU A 680 5.82 -23.18 13.84
N ILE A 681 6.58 -23.59 12.82
CA ILE A 681 7.95 -23.12 12.59
C ILE A 681 7.96 -21.62 12.33
N GLU A 682 7.09 -21.10 11.46
CA GLU A 682 7.06 -19.67 11.12
C GLU A 682 6.76 -18.80 12.34
N LYS A 683 5.78 -19.19 13.16
CA LYS A 683 5.45 -18.50 14.42
C LYS A 683 6.62 -18.41 15.39
N ARG A 684 7.54 -19.38 15.38
CA ARG A 684 8.70 -19.44 16.28
C ARG A 684 9.97 -18.86 15.70
N GLN A 685 10.20 -19.09 14.41
CA GLN A 685 11.49 -18.88 13.75
C GLN A 685 11.45 -17.79 12.66
N GLY A 686 10.28 -17.19 12.43
CA GLY A 686 10.07 -16.08 11.49
C GLY A 686 9.49 -16.52 10.15
N GLU A 687 9.02 -15.52 9.40
CA GLU A 687 8.38 -15.66 8.09
C GLU A 687 9.17 -16.59 7.16
N ARG A 688 8.46 -17.51 6.49
CA ARG A 688 8.97 -18.42 5.47
C ARG A 688 10.25 -19.13 5.89
N ARG A 689 10.44 -19.37 7.19
CA ARG A 689 11.58 -20.16 7.66
C ARG A 689 11.47 -21.61 7.19
N ALA A 690 10.25 -22.11 7.06
CA ALA A 690 9.98 -23.33 6.31
C ALA A 690 8.86 -23.09 5.28
N VAL A 691 8.80 -23.93 4.25
CA VAL A 691 7.70 -23.96 3.28
C VAL A 691 7.28 -25.39 2.99
N ALA A 692 5.97 -25.61 2.85
CA ALA A 692 5.42 -26.88 2.39
C ALA A 692 5.43 -26.91 0.86
N LEU A 693 5.90 -28.01 0.27
CA LEU A 693 5.93 -28.23 -1.17
C LEU A 693 4.83 -29.18 -1.61
N SER A 694 4.34 -29.00 -2.84
CA SER A 694 3.30 -29.84 -3.47
C SER A 694 3.83 -31.20 -3.93
N GLY A 695 5.15 -31.34 -4.14
CA GLY A 695 5.83 -32.62 -4.28
C GLY A 695 6.06 -33.09 -5.73
N ASP A 696 5.34 -32.54 -6.71
CA ASP A 696 5.46 -32.91 -8.12
C ASP A 696 6.81 -32.48 -8.74
N ASN A 697 7.36 -31.35 -8.28
CA ASN A 697 8.72 -30.92 -8.65
C ASN A 697 9.36 -30.12 -7.50
N SER A 698 9.59 -30.81 -6.38
CA SER A 698 10.05 -30.20 -5.13
C SER A 698 11.33 -29.36 -5.24
N VAL A 699 12.26 -29.71 -6.14
CA VAL A 699 13.46 -28.90 -6.39
C VAL A 699 13.08 -27.56 -7.03
N ARG A 700 12.23 -27.58 -8.06
CA ARG A 700 11.77 -26.36 -8.74
C ARG A 700 11.03 -25.45 -7.77
N GLU A 701 10.13 -26.00 -6.97
CA GLU A 701 9.36 -25.24 -5.99
C GLU A 701 10.26 -24.63 -4.91
N ALA A 702 11.28 -25.36 -4.43
CA ALA A 702 12.27 -24.83 -3.50
C ALA A 702 13.12 -23.70 -4.13
N VAL A 703 13.47 -23.81 -5.41
CA VAL A 703 14.16 -22.74 -6.15
C VAL A 703 13.27 -21.50 -6.26
N LEU A 704 11.99 -21.64 -6.62
CA LEU A 704 11.06 -20.51 -6.67
C LEU A 704 10.82 -19.89 -5.28
N ALA A 705 10.86 -20.71 -4.21
CA ALA A 705 10.69 -20.23 -2.85
C ALA A 705 11.91 -19.46 -2.34
N TYR A 706 13.12 -19.99 -2.47
CA TYR A 706 14.29 -19.43 -1.78
C TYR A 706 15.44 -18.99 -2.71
N GLY A 707 15.30 -19.26 -3.99
CA GLY A 707 16.29 -18.94 -5.02
C GLY A 707 17.28 -20.07 -5.31
N GLY A 708 17.24 -21.18 -4.58
CA GLY A 708 18.16 -22.31 -4.77
C GLY A 708 18.04 -23.35 -3.65
N VAL A 709 18.82 -24.42 -3.76
CA VAL A 709 18.94 -25.49 -2.75
C VAL A 709 20.42 -25.78 -2.53
N ASP A 710 20.87 -25.76 -1.28
CA ASP A 710 22.27 -26.09 -0.91
C ASP A 710 22.43 -27.55 -0.52
N VAL A 711 21.43 -28.08 0.20
CA VAL A 711 21.45 -29.44 0.76
C VAL A 711 20.12 -30.12 0.45
N VAL A 712 20.19 -31.37 -0.01
CA VAL A 712 19.02 -32.24 -0.14
C VAL A 712 19.12 -33.34 0.91
N VAL A 713 18.06 -33.51 1.69
CA VAL A 713 17.89 -34.56 2.68
C VAL A 713 16.77 -35.47 2.19
N ASP A 714 17.15 -36.66 1.73
CA ASP A 714 16.25 -37.67 1.18
C ASP A 714 16.32 -39.03 1.89
N THR A 715 17.21 -39.15 2.88
CA THR A 715 17.43 -40.38 3.64
C THR A 715 17.75 -40.05 5.09
N GLY A 716 17.34 -40.95 6.00
CA GLY A 716 17.57 -40.78 7.43
C GLY A 716 16.70 -41.73 8.25
N THR A 717 17.10 -41.96 9.49
CA THR A 717 16.35 -42.79 10.44
C THR A 717 16.00 -42.06 11.74
N ASP A 718 16.65 -40.94 12.01
CA ASP A 718 16.54 -40.18 13.25
C ASP A 718 16.76 -38.68 12.95
N PRO A 719 15.86 -37.77 13.42
CA PRO A 719 15.98 -36.34 13.13
C PRO A 719 17.30 -35.75 13.60
N ASP A 720 17.81 -36.23 14.73
CA ASP A 720 18.98 -35.68 15.37
C ASP A 720 20.24 -35.99 14.55
N ALA A 721 20.45 -37.26 14.23
CA ALA A 721 21.56 -37.71 13.40
C ALA A 721 21.59 -37.04 12.01
N VAL A 722 20.43 -36.85 11.39
CA VAL A 722 20.32 -36.18 10.08
C VAL A 722 20.72 -34.71 10.20
N ALA A 723 20.18 -33.97 11.16
CA ALA A 723 20.52 -32.57 11.35
C ALA A 723 22.01 -32.38 11.70
N ASP A 724 22.59 -33.26 12.53
CA ASP A 724 24.00 -33.20 12.90
C ASP A 724 24.92 -33.45 11.69
N THR A 725 24.48 -34.29 10.75
CA THR A 725 25.18 -34.50 9.47
C THR A 725 25.17 -33.23 8.63
N VAL A 726 24.01 -32.57 8.49
CA VAL A 726 23.91 -31.29 7.76
C VAL A 726 24.80 -30.22 8.43
N LEU A 727 24.71 -30.08 9.76
CA LEU A 727 25.46 -29.12 10.56
C LEU A 727 26.98 -29.32 10.55
N SER A 728 27.46 -30.54 10.30
CA SER A 728 28.88 -30.85 10.20
C SER A 728 29.42 -30.67 8.78
N SER A 729 28.61 -30.95 7.76
CA SER A 729 28.96 -30.78 6.35
C SER A 729 29.15 -29.31 5.91
N THR A 730 28.46 -28.38 6.56
CA THR A 730 28.55 -26.94 6.25
C THR A 730 29.73 -26.24 6.93
N ARG A 731 30.32 -26.83 7.98
CA ARG A 731 31.48 -26.28 8.70
C ARG A 731 32.74 -26.21 7.82
N THR A 732 32.82 -27.06 6.79
CA THR A 732 33.96 -27.12 5.86
C THR A 732 33.95 -26.02 4.79
N ARG A 733 32.82 -25.30 4.61
CA ARG A 733 32.69 -24.19 3.63
C ARG A 733 33.06 -22.82 4.19
N GLN A 734 33.02 -22.62 5.51
CA GLN A 734 33.40 -21.34 6.14
C GLN A 734 34.90 -21.25 6.47
N GLU A 735 35.64 -22.38 6.42
CA GLU A 735 37.09 -22.46 6.69
C GLU A 735 37.95 -22.60 5.41
N ALA A 736 37.33 -22.59 4.22
CA ALA A 736 37.98 -22.70 2.90
C ALA A 736 37.61 -21.51 2.02
#